data_AF-A0A9J6FNJ0-F1
#
_entry.id   AF-A0A9J6FNJ0-F1
#
_cell.length_a   1.000
_cell.length_b   1.000
_cell.length_c   1.000
_cell.angle_alpha   90.00
_cell.angle_beta   90.00
_cell.angle_gamma   90.00
#
_symmetry.space_group_name_H-M   'P 1'
#
loop_
_entity.id
_entity.type
_entity.pdbx_description
1 polymer ?
#
loop_
_entity_poly.entity_id
_entity_poly.type
_entity_poly.pdbx_seq_one_letter_code
_entity_poly.pdbx_strand_id
1 'polypeptide(L)'
;MLLLDCTSAPLAAVSTFDELFGSPACFQLPSTTWGFHRLQVDELRNVVFSELRRVREPQCAADTSHIVPWKLLDIDKDMQLSVVLIVKPVSHEVLGFSLEVSTIDDITSVLENLESLHLCGSGPTAKEYPHAELECAFVDACGRWRHRKCAQVLSASGACQRCAGLSDTLRVHQRRALLRKQEKGARTNFRMFNFRNHEKVRVFRRAQYALKRAKDRLTKRVKGLQQALKTMQDQFASISSESLQEKLDKLHVPNAQLMVIQECIAAAKATGKKNRRYTESWLLLCLLLHIRSSSTYAFLRNNDILPLPCVSTVRKYLSAIRVKCGFYASFLAALKKKLLSKDAFQRHGVLVFDEMQVRKEMRVNSKTMTYTGFSDFGDIQPAGEELADHGLFFTFRSFGDKFSQPIAVFVSKGPTKATVLAQLVLKAITLLEEAGAYVDAIVSDGATTNRSMWKHFGVSGFLENPRNSFEHPLDEKRRVYVFSDAPHLIKCARNRLHAQKVLTTPKGKVHWAHYDTLFVEDEKNPAYLKVCPKLTYAQVNPTNTLKMRVKLATQVFSHSVAKGLEFYSSRAVPGLHDVTATVDFTQRMNSLFDALNRQVPKEGLKRGCKDFSVLESSLKWLNEWEQMVVDGKIPNTSFLTQSTADGFRVTIMSALGLSNDLLNECGFTYVLTGKMNQDVLERFFGIIRQAGGQNEHPAMPTFLQLYNMLSVYSLLKPPKFGNCQTELGQEAPCLTLAELTSAFKDESPGQSKLQELRKRLDGYVSEELDRVGSYL
;
A
#
# COMPACT_ATOMS: atom_id res chain seq x y z
N MET A 1 57.38 -41.40 44.99
CA MET A 1 57.19 -41.27 46.45
C MET A 1 57.26 -39.77 46.75
N LEU A 2 56.10 -39.17 47.05
CA LEU A 2 55.82 -37.84 47.64
C LEU A 2 56.38 -36.61 46.88
N LEU A 3 55.65 -35.86 46.04
CA LEU A 3 54.33 -35.17 46.13
C LEU A 3 54.20 -34.19 47.32
N LEU A 4 54.10 -32.88 47.03
CA LEU A 4 52.92 -32.07 47.32
C LEU A 4 52.93 -30.70 46.61
N ASP A 5 51.75 -30.37 46.08
CA ASP A 5 51.30 -29.19 45.36
C ASP A 5 51.20 -27.90 46.19
N CYS A 6 51.22 -26.74 45.51
CA CYS A 6 50.08 -25.80 45.51
C CYS A 6 50.21 -24.70 44.41
N THR A 7 49.21 -24.68 43.53
CA THR A 7 48.53 -23.53 42.91
C THR A 7 49.30 -22.56 42.00
N SER A 8 49.04 -22.64 40.69
CA SER A 8 49.10 -21.48 39.77
C SER A 8 47.90 -21.49 38.81
N ALA A 9 47.25 -20.32 38.73
CA ALA A 9 46.05 -20.01 37.96
C ALA A 9 46.13 -20.37 36.45
N PRO A 10 44.98 -20.50 35.75
CA PRO A 10 44.97 -20.91 34.35
C PRO A 10 45.52 -19.82 33.43
N LEU A 11 46.58 -20.16 32.68
CA LEU A 11 47.05 -19.40 31.53
C LEU A 11 45.96 -19.32 30.46
N ALA A 12 45.50 -18.11 30.15
CA ALA A 12 44.63 -17.81 29.02
C ALA A 12 45.30 -16.75 28.13
N ALA A 13 45.66 -17.18 26.91
CA ALA A 13 45.93 -16.39 25.69
C ALA A 13 46.81 -15.13 25.83
N VAL A 14 48.13 -15.32 25.69
CA VAL A 14 49.06 -14.28 25.20
C VAL A 14 48.60 -13.86 23.80
N SER A 15 48.56 -12.54 23.50
CA SER A 15 48.13 -12.05 22.19
C SER A 15 49.09 -12.53 21.10
N THR A 16 48.56 -13.04 19.98
CA THR A 16 49.35 -13.54 18.83
C THR A 16 50.37 -12.50 18.32
N PHE A 17 50.08 -11.22 18.49
CA PHE A 17 50.98 -10.12 18.16
C PHE A 17 52.18 -10.01 19.11
N ASP A 18 51.99 -10.18 20.42
CA ASP A 18 53.09 -10.12 21.40
C ASP A 18 54.07 -11.29 21.20
N GLU A 19 53.57 -12.45 20.77
CA GLU A 19 54.39 -13.59 20.35
C GLU A 19 55.21 -13.27 19.09
N LEU A 20 54.55 -12.72 18.06
CA LEU A 20 55.18 -12.25 16.81
C LEU A 20 56.25 -11.18 17.06
N PHE A 21 56.01 -10.27 18.00
CA PHE A 21 56.92 -9.19 18.35
C PHE A 21 58.08 -9.66 19.25
N GLY A 22 57.87 -10.68 20.08
CA GLY A 22 58.81 -11.15 21.11
C GLY A 22 59.90 -12.12 20.63
N SER A 23 59.55 -13.19 19.91
CA SER A 23 60.46 -14.31 19.59
C SER A 23 60.44 -14.68 18.10
N PRO A 24 61.34 -14.13 17.27
CA PRO A 24 61.32 -14.37 15.82
C PRO A 24 61.95 -15.68 15.36
N ALA A 25 62.38 -16.54 16.29
CA ALA A 25 63.10 -17.78 15.96
C ALA A 25 62.19 -18.89 15.36
N CYS A 26 60.90 -18.64 15.17
CA CYS A 26 59.92 -19.60 14.67
C CYS A 26 59.46 -19.39 13.20
N PHE A 27 59.93 -18.36 12.48
CA PHE A 27 59.49 -18.11 11.09
C PHE A 27 60.44 -18.68 10.04
N GLN A 28 59.92 -19.48 9.12
CA GLN A 28 60.56 -19.74 7.83
C GLN A 28 60.11 -18.67 6.83
N LEU A 29 61.03 -17.79 6.42
CA LEU A 29 60.76 -16.79 5.39
C LEU A 29 60.74 -17.46 4.00
N PRO A 30 59.91 -16.99 3.04
CA PRO A 30 59.76 -17.64 1.73
C PRO A 30 61.06 -17.75 0.93
N SER A 31 61.96 -16.77 1.07
CA SER A 31 63.27 -16.76 0.42
C SER A 31 64.28 -15.94 1.21
N THR A 32 65.57 -16.08 0.88
CA THR A 32 66.68 -15.33 1.51
C THR A 32 66.65 -13.82 1.21
N THR A 33 65.75 -13.37 0.35
CA THR A 33 65.56 -11.95 0.01
C THR A 33 64.59 -11.23 0.94
N TRP A 34 63.83 -12.00 1.74
CA TRP A 34 62.96 -11.46 2.77
C TRP A 34 63.73 -11.23 4.07
N GLY A 35 63.39 -10.14 4.74
CA GLY A 35 63.75 -9.88 6.13
C GLY A 35 62.55 -9.31 6.86
N PHE A 36 62.65 -9.21 8.18
CA PHE A 36 61.65 -8.52 8.99
C PHE A 36 62.31 -7.53 9.94
N HIS A 37 61.57 -6.49 10.28
CA HIS A 37 61.97 -5.43 11.18
C HIS A 37 60.88 -5.21 12.23
N ARG A 38 61.29 -5.03 13.48
CA ARG A 38 60.40 -4.65 14.57
C ARG A 38 60.51 -3.15 14.77
N LEU A 39 59.39 -2.46 14.63
CA LEU A 39 59.31 -1.02 14.78
C LEU A 39 58.55 -0.70 16.07
N GLN A 40 59.22 -0.01 17.00
CA GLN A 40 58.60 0.55 18.20
C GLN A 40 58.94 2.04 18.28
N VAL A 41 57.97 2.88 17.95
CA VAL A 41 58.09 4.35 18.01
C VAL A 41 56.84 4.87 18.69
N ASP A 42 56.99 5.53 19.84
CA ASP A 42 55.89 5.99 20.69
C ASP A 42 54.86 4.88 21.01
N GLU A 43 53.58 5.07 20.67
CA GLU A 43 52.51 4.07 20.86
C GLU A 43 52.35 3.10 19.67
N LEU A 44 53.18 3.22 18.63
CA LEU A 44 53.15 2.35 17.44
C LEU A 44 54.10 1.16 17.64
N ARG A 45 53.54 -0.04 17.60
CA ARG A 45 54.28 -1.31 17.54
C ARG A 45 53.86 -2.02 16.26
N ASN A 46 54.80 -2.17 15.34
CA ASN A 46 54.58 -2.84 14.07
C ASN A 46 55.67 -3.89 13.80
N VAL A 47 55.30 -4.94 13.06
CA VAL A 47 56.23 -5.92 12.49
C VAL A 47 56.16 -5.80 10.97
N VAL A 48 57.28 -5.43 10.35
CA VAL A 48 57.37 -5.19 8.90
C VAL A 48 58.20 -6.27 8.26
N PHE A 49 57.63 -7.04 7.33
CA PHE A 49 58.33 -7.95 6.44
C PHE A 49 58.64 -7.24 5.11
N SER A 50 59.87 -7.35 4.63
CA SER A 50 60.33 -6.68 3.41
C SER A 50 61.11 -7.62 2.51
N GLU A 51 60.70 -7.73 1.26
CA GLU A 51 61.49 -8.33 0.18
C GLU A 51 62.44 -7.26 -0.37
N LEU A 52 63.75 -7.47 -0.23
CA LEU A 52 64.77 -6.54 -0.71
C LEU A 52 65.33 -7.00 -2.05
N ARG A 53 65.35 -6.09 -3.04
CA ARG A 53 65.91 -6.38 -4.36
C ARG A 53 67.09 -5.47 -4.68
N ARG A 54 68.18 -6.08 -5.13
CA ARG A 54 69.36 -5.37 -5.65
C ARG A 54 69.04 -4.86 -7.06
N VAL A 55 69.05 -3.54 -7.22
CA VAL A 55 68.87 -2.88 -8.51
C VAL A 55 70.23 -2.37 -8.98
N ARG A 56 70.64 -2.79 -10.18
CA ARG A 56 71.87 -2.30 -10.80
C ARG A 56 71.57 -0.96 -11.47
N GLU A 57 72.35 0.06 -11.15
CA GLU A 57 72.31 1.31 -11.91
C GLU A 57 73.02 1.11 -13.25
N PRO A 58 72.36 1.35 -14.40
CA PRO A 58 72.95 1.02 -15.69
C PRO A 58 74.14 1.89 -16.13
N GLN A 59 74.61 2.87 -15.34
CA GLN A 59 75.52 3.91 -15.85
C GLN A 59 76.57 4.44 -14.84
N CYS A 60 77.19 3.58 -14.03
CA CYS A 60 78.49 3.90 -13.44
C CYS A 60 79.52 2.90 -13.97
N ALA A 61 80.71 3.37 -14.34
CA ALA A 61 81.85 2.50 -14.66
C ALA A 61 82.36 1.72 -13.42
N ALA A 62 81.89 2.09 -12.23
CA ALA A 62 81.91 1.28 -11.02
C ALA A 62 80.55 0.58 -10.86
N ASP A 63 80.54 -0.72 -10.55
CA ASP A 63 79.35 -1.59 -10.44
C ASP A 63 78.50 -1.25 -9.20
N THR A 64 77.98 -0.01 -9.12
CA THR A 64 77.21 0.50 -7.99
C THR A 64 75.76 0.04 -8.12
N SER A 65 75.37 -0.82 -7.18
CA SER A 65 74.01 -1.28 -7.00
C SER A 65 73.45 -0.74 -5.70
N HIS A 66 72.20 -0.32 -5.68
CA HIS A 66 71.49 -0.01 -4.45
C HIS A 66 70.39 -1.05 -4.20
N ILE A 67 70.01 -1.21 -2.94
CA ILE A 67 68.97 -2.15 -2.51
C ILE A 67 67.69 -1.34 -2.31
N VAL A 68 66.58 -1.80 -2.89
CA VAL A 68 65.26 -1.18 -2.70
C VAL A 68 64.29 -2.21 -2.11
N PRO A 69 63.37 -1.78 -1.21
CA PRO A 69 62.25 -2.62 -0.82
C PRO A 69 61.31 -2.79 -2.01
N TRP A 70 61.13 -4.04 -2.43
CA TRP A 70 60.35 -4.41 -3.60
C TRP A 70 58.90 -4.73 -3.24
N LYS A 71 58.72 -5.50 -2.15
CA LYS A 71 57.44 -5.80 -1.50
C LYS A 71 57.60 -5.58 0.00
N LEU A 72 56.56 -5.03 0.62
CA LEU A 72 56.50 -4.73 2.04
C LEU A 72 55.15 -5.17 2.59
N LEU A 73 55.17 -5.90 3.70
CA LEU A 73 54.00 -6.25 4.49
C LEU A 73 54.20 -5.67 5.90
N ASP A 74 53.33 -4.76 6.30
CA ASP A 74 53.35 -4.11 7.60
C ASP A 74 52.15 -4.60 8.43
N ILE A 75 52.43 -5.11 9.63
CA ILE A 75 51.46 -5.69 10.56
C ILE A 75 51.47 -4.85 11.83
N ASP A 76 50.31 -4.27 12.17
CA ASP A 76 50.14 -3.47 13.39
C ASP A 76 49.79 -4.32 14.62
N LYS A 77 49.78 -3.67 15.79
CA LYS A 77 49.43 -4.28 17.09
C LYS A 77 48.05 -4.92 17.16
N ASP A 78 47.13 -4.51 16.28
CA ASP A 78 45.76 -5.00 16.21
C ASP A 78 45.62 -6.11 15.15
N MET A 79 46.74 -6.64 14.64
CA MET A 79 46.83 -7.66 13.58
C MET A 79 46.23 -7.22 12.23
N GLN A 80 46.22 -5.91 11.93
CA GLN A 80 45.84 -5.41 10.61
C GLN A 80 47.04 -5.41 9.67
N LEU A 81 46.85 -6.00 8.48
CA LEU A 81 47.87 -6.12 7.45
C LEU A 81 47.75 -4.99 6.42
N SER A 82 48.86 -4.32 6.14
CA SER A 82 48.98 -3.37 5.02
C SER A 82 50.12 -3.76 4.09
N VAL A 83 49.83 -3.82 2.78
CA VAL A 83 50.80 -4.24 1.76
C VAL A 83 51.21 -3.05 0.91
N VAL A 84 52.52 -2.85 0.78
CA VAL A 84 53.13 -1.81 -0.06
C VAL A 84 53.98 -2.46 -1.15
N LEU A 85 53.64 -2.19 -2.41
CA LEU A 85 54.36 -2.69 -3.59
C LEU A 85 55.01 -1.52 -4.32
N ILE A 86 56.34 -1.54 -4.49
CA ILE A 86 57.11 -0.51 -5.22
C ILE A 86 56.70 0.91 -4.76
N VAL A 87 56.77 1.16 -3.45
CA VAL A 87 56.54 2.46 -2.77
C VAL A 87 55.08 2.97 -2.84
N LYS A 88 54.11 2.12 -3.16
CA LYS A 88 52.68 2.48 -3.07
C LYS A 88 51.89 1.48 -2.25
N PRO A 89 51.01 1.92 -1.33
CA PRO A 89 50.08 1.04 -0.65
C PRO A 89 49.05 0.50 -1.65
N VAL A 90 48.69 -0.77 -1.50
CA VAL A 90 47.79 -1.48 -2.40
C VAL A 90 46.62 -2.04 -1.60
N SER A 91 45.41 -1.92 -2.14
CA SER A 91 44.18 -2.47 -1.52
C SER A 91 44.06 -3.98 -1.76
N HIS A 92 43.36 -4.67 -0.86
CA HIS A 92 43.12 -6.11 -0.91
C HIS A 92 42.59 -6.60 -2.28
N GLU A 93 41.71 -5.83 -2.94
CA GLU A 93 41.14 -6.15 -4.26
C GLU A 93 42.20 -6.37 -5.36
N VAL A 94 43.36 -5.73 -5.27
CA VAL A 94 44.42 -5.79 -6.29
C VAL A 94 45.35 -7.00 -6.09
N LEU A 95 45.42 -7.54 -4.88
CA LEU A 95 46.31 -8.66 -4.53
C LEU A 95 45.72 -10.03 -4.91
N GLY A 96 44.39 -10.15 -4.93
CA GLY A 96 43.71 -11.38 -5.34
C GLY A 96 43.65 -12.48 -4.26
N PHE A 97 44.07 -12.19 -3.02
CA PHE A 97 43.97 -13.07 -1.86
C PHE A 97 43.58 -12.30 -0.59
N SER A 98 43.11 -13.01 0.45
CA SER A 98 42.66 -12.41 1.71
C SER A 98 43.83 -11.94 2.58
N LEU A 99 43.63 -10.84 3.31
CA LEU A 99 44.59 -10.29 4.29
C LEU A 99 44.11 -10.48 5.74
N GLU A 100 43.08 -11.32 5.97
CA GLU A 100 42.60 -11.65 7.32
C GLU A 100 43.48 -12.75 7.93
N VAL A 101 44.07 -12.47 9.10
CA VAL A 101 45.05 -13.33 9.76
C VAL A 101 44.70 -13.45 11.24
N SER A 102 44.66 -14.68 11.75
CA SER A 102 44.41 -14.95 13.18
C SER A 102 45.53 -15.76 13.84
N THR A 103 46.29 -16.51 13.04
CA THR A 103 47.38 -17.38 13.47
C THR A 103 48.70 -17.01 12.80
N ILE A 104 49.81 -17.51 13.34
CA ILE A 104 51.15 -17.32 12.77
C ILE A 104 51.27 -17.98 11.37
N ASP A 105 50.62 -19.12 11.15
CA ASP A 105 50.64 -19.85 9.87
C ASP A 105 49.93 -19.08 8.74
N ASP A 106 48.91 -18.29 9.08
CA ASP A 106 48.23 -17.40 8.14
C ASP A 106 49.20 -16.33 7.59
N ILE A 107 50.09 -15.79 8.44
CA ILE A 107 51.10 -14.80 8.02
C ILE A 107 52.10 -15.44 7.05
N THR A 108 52.55 -16.66 7.34
CA THR A 108 53.47 -17.41 6.45
C THR A 108 52.83 -17.62 5.07
N SER A 109 51.55 -18.00 5.05
CA SER A 109 50.78 -18.18 3.81
C SER A 109 50.65 -16.87 3.02
N VAL A 110 50.45 -15.74 3.70
CA VAL A 110 50.42 -14.41 3.06
C VAL A 110 51.78 -14.06 2.45
N LEU A 111 52.89 -14.36 3.14
CA LEU A 111 54.24 -14.10 2.64
C LEU A 111 54.57 -14.96 1.40
N GLU A 112 54.17 -16.22 1.37
CA GLU A 112 54.32 -17.10 0.19
C GLU A 112 53.52 -16.59 -1.01
N ASN A 113 52.27 -16.17 -0.77
CA ASN A 113 51.44 -15.57 -1.81
C ASN A 113 52.07 -14.26 -2.35
N LEU A 114 52.60 -13.41 -1.47
CA LEU A 114 53.33 -12.21 -1.86
C LEU A 114 54.58 -12.52 -2.69
N GLU A 115 55.35 -13.56 -2.35
CA GLU A 115 56.52 -13.99 -3.11
C GLU A 115 56.15 -14.33 -4.57
N SER A 116 55.05 -15.04 -4.77
CA SER A 116 54.57 -15.48 -6.09
C SER A 116 54.11 -14.34 -7.03
N LEU A 117 53.86 -13.13 -6.52
CA LEU A 117 53.34 -12.02 -7.33
C LEU A 117 54.35 -11.48 -8.35
N HIS A 118 53.95 -11.44 -9.63
CA HIS A 118 54.72 -10.77 -10.68
C HIS A 118 54.41 -9.27 -10.73
N LEU A 119 55.39 -8.44 -10.35
CA LEU A 119 55.27 -7.00 -10.43
C LEU A 119 55.67 -6.46 -11.81
N CYS A 120 54.98 -5.41 -12.26
CA CYS A 120 55.27 -4.74 -13.53
C CYS A 120 56.70 -4.18 -13.54
N GLY A 121 57.50 -4.49 -14.56
CA GLY A 121 58.93 -4.14 -14.71
C GLY A 121 59.24 -2.69 -15.15
N SER A 122 58.28 -1.79 -15.00
CA SER A 122 58.34 -0.36 -15.35
C SER A 122 58.55 -0.08 -16.86
N GLY A 123 58.48 1.20 -17.24
CA GLY A 123 58.81 1.70 -18.58
C GLY A 123 60.31 1.98 -18.74
N PRO A 124 60.72 2.76 -19.76
CA PRO A 124 62.12 3.01 -20.07
C PRO A 124 62.86 3.75 -18.94
N THR A 125 64.20 3.67 -18.97
CA THR A 125 65.06 4.26 -17.94
C THR A 125 64.98 5.79 -17.96
N ALA A 126 64.95 6.44 -16.79
CA ALA A 126 64.86 7.90 -16.72
C ALA A 126 66.01 8.63 -17.44
N LYS A 127 67.20 8.00 -17.49
CA LYS A 127 68.39 8.52 -18.17
C LYS A 127 68.29 8.54 -19.71
N GLU A 128 67.41 7.75 -20.34
CA GLU A 128 67.17 7.83 -21.80
C GLU A 128 66.46 9.14 -22.18
N TYR A 129 65.64 9.67 -21.26
CA TYR A 129 64.80 10.84 -21.48
C TYR A 129 65.00 11.89 -20.37
N PRO A 130 66.22 12.42 -20.16
CA PRO A 130 66.59 13.26 -19.01
C PRO A 130 65.93 14.66 -19.02
N HIS A 131 65.29 15.03 -20.12
CA HIS A 131 64.62 16.33 -20.28
C HIS A 131 63.12 16.18 -20.53
N ALA A 132 62.58 14.97 -20.38
CA ALA A 132 61.15 14.75 -20.53
C ALA A 132 60.44 15.05 -19.21
N GLU A 133 59.51 16.00 -19.24
CA GLU A 133 58.59 16.30 -18.14
C GLU A 133 57.20 15.83 -18.54
N LEU A 134 56.64 14.88 -17.78
CA LEU A 134 55.28 14.37 -17.96
C LEU A 134 54.48 14.42 -16.67
N GLU A 135 53.26 14.93 -16.75
CA GLU A 135 52.31 14.84 -15.64
C GLU A 135 51.76 13.42 -15.46
N CYS A 136 51.66 12.63 -16.53
CA CYS A 136 51.04 11.31 -16.51
C CYS A 136 51.96 10.17 -16.01
N ALA A 137 53.25 10.43 -15.80
CA ALA A 137 54.24 9.45 -15.36
C ALA A 137 55.14 10.01 -14.25
N PHE A 138 55.79 9.13 -13.51
CA PHE A 138 56.78 9.47 -12.47
C PHE A 138 57.97 8.51 -12.57
N VAL A 139 59.12 8.88 -12.03
CA VAL A 139 60.28 7.99 -11.93
C VAL A 139 60.16 7.19 -10.63
N ASP A 140 60.21 5.86 -10.71
CA ASP A 140 60.14 4.99 -9.54
C ASP A 140 61.51 4.85 -8.84
N ALA A 141 61.53 4.18 -7.69
CA ALA A 141 62.73 3.96 -6.89
C ALA A 141 63.83 3.19 -7.63
N CYS A 142 63.51 2.54 -8.75
CA CYS A 142 64.49 1.84 -9.61
C CYS A 142 65.02 2.71 -10.75
N GLY A 143 64.70 4.02 -10.75
CA GLY A 143 65.14 4.95 -11.79
C GLY A 143 64.45 4.75 -13.14
N ARG A 144 63.27 4.12 -13.18
CA ARG A 144 62.50 3.87 -14.41
C ARG A 144 61.21 4.68 -14.44
N TRP A 145 60.77 5.06 -15.64
CA TRP A 145 59.50 5.77 -15.81
C TRP A 145 58.31 4.82 -15.62
N ARG A 146 57.36 5.20 -14.76
CA ARG A 146 56.13 4.44 -14.50
C ARG A 146 54.90 5.33 -14.69
N HIS A 147 53.89 4.81 -15.38
CA HIS A 147 52.64 5.52 -15.58
C HIS A 147 51.87 5.62 -14.25
N ARG A 148 51.22 6.77 -13.94
CA ARG A 148 50.49 6.95 -12.66
C ARG A 148 49.38 5.91 -12.45
N LYS A 149 48.77 5.42 -13.54
CA LYS A 149 47.74 4.35 -13.59
C LYS A 149 48.29 2.96 -13.98
N CYS A 150 49.50 2.61 -13.52
CA CYS A 150 50.12 1.29 -13.73
C CYS A 150 49.30 0.19 -13.03
N ALA A 151 49.16 -0.99 -13.66
CA ALA A 151 48.45 -2.13 -13.07
C ALA A 151 49.16 -2.79 -11.87
N GLN A 152 50.44 -2.46 -11.63
CA GLN A 152 51.32 -2.93 -10.55
C GLN A 152 51.55 -4.45 -10.49
N VAL A 153 50.52 -5.27 -10.37
CA VAL A 153 50.55 -6.73 -10.41
C VAL A 153 50.18 -7.22 -11.82
N LEU A 154 50.91 -8.22 -12.32
CA LEU A 154 50.72 -8.83 -13.64
C LEU A 154 50.59 -10.35 -13.50
N SER A 155 49.96 -10.99 -14.49
CA SER A 155 49.90 -12.45 -14.58
C SER A 155 51.22 -13.09 -15.06
N ALA A 156 52.13 -12.29 -15.63
CA ALA A 156 53.44 -12.73 -16.12
C ALA A 156 54.49 -11.61 -15.95
N SER A 157 55.76 -11.97 -15.94
CA SER A 157 56.87 -11.01 -15.88
C SER A 157 56.87 -10.10 -17.13
N GLY A 158 56.95 -8.78 -16.93
CA GLY A 158 56.91 -7.82 -18.03
C GLY A 158 56.45 -6.42 -17.60
N ALA A 159 56.25 -5.52 -18.57
CA ALA A 159 55.70 -4.18 -18.33
C ALA A 159 54.23 -4.12 -18.77
N CYS A 160 53.38 -3.47 -17.98
CA CYS A 160 51.99 -3.25 -18.38
C CYS A 160 51.91 -2.35 -19.63
N GLN A 161 50.85 -2.49 -20.44
CA GLN A 161 50.67 -1.75 -21.71
C GLN A 161 50.91 -0.23 -21.58
N ARG A 162 50.46 0.36 -20.45
CA ARG A 162 50.65 1.80 -20.16
C ARG A 162 52.10 2.18 -19.90
N CYS A 163 52.87 1.33 -19.22
CA CYS A 163 54.29 1.58 -18.97
C CYS A 163 55.13 1.29 -20.22
N ALA A 164 54.78 0.27 -20.99
CA ALA A 164 55.42 -0.04 -22.27
C ALA A 164 55.25 1.10 -23.30
N GLY A 165 54.05 1.71 -23.36
CA GLY A 165 53.76 2.82 -24.28
C GLY A 165 54.37 4.18 -23.91
N LEU A 166 55.06 4.31 -22.76
CA LEU A 166 55.65 5.59 -22.36
C LEU A 166 56.80 6.04 -23.26
N SER A 167 57.53 5.12 -23.90
CA SER A 167 58.70 5.42 -24.72
C SER A 167 58.43 6.43 -25.83
N ASP A 168 57.33 6.28 -26.57
CA ASP A 168 56.95 7.20 -27.64
C ASP A 168 56.58 8.58 -27.12
N THR A 169 55.88 8.63 -25.97
CA THR A 169 55.45 9.88 -25.33
C THR A 169 56.64 10.65 -24.77
N LEU A 170 57.56 9.94 -24.10
CA LEU A 170 58.80 10.48 -23.56
C LEU A 170 59.70 11.05 -24.67
N ARG A 171 59.81 10.35 -25.80
CA ARG A 171 60.57 10.81 -26.98
C ARG A 171 60.06 12.14 -27.51
N VAL A 172 58.75 12.31 -27.63
CA VAL A 172 58.14 13.57 -28.08
C VAL A 172 58.40 14.71 -27.09
N HIS A 173 58.25 14.45 -25.79
CA HIS A 173 58.49 15.46 -24.75
C HIS A 173 59.95 15.88 -24.68
N GLN A 174 60.90 14.94 -24.75
CA GLN A 174 62.33 15.26 -24.81
C GLN A 174 62.68 16.08 -26.06
N ARG A 175 62.15 15.72 -27.25
CA ARG A 175 62.39 16.49 -28.47
C ARG A 175 61.87 17.93 -28.35
N ARG A 176 60.69 18.14 -27.77
CA ARG A 176 60.14 19.48 -27.52
C ARG A 176 60.98 20.25 -26.50
N ALA A 177 61.47 19.60 -25.45
CA ALA A 177 62.35 20.22 -24.46
C ALA A 177 63.70 20.65 -25.07
N LEU A 178 64.27 19.82 -25.96
CA LEU A 178 65.51 20.14 -26.68
C LEU A 178 65.32 21.30 -27.67
N LEU A 179 64.21 21.34 -28.41
CA LEU A 179 63.89 22.46 -29.30
C LEU A 179 63.71 23.77 -28.54
N ARG A 180 63.04 23.74 -27.38
CA ARG A 180 62.91 24.91 -26.49
C ARG A 180 64.26 25.40 -25.95
N LYS A 181 65.25 24.51 -25.79
CA LYS A 181 66.63 24.88 -25.43
C LYS A 181 67.42 25.45 -26.62
N GLN A 182 67.21 24.96 -27.84
CA GLN A 182 67.87 25.48 -29.05
C GLN A 182 67.33 26.85 -29.52
N GLU A 183 66.04 27.14 -29.30
CA GLU A 183 65.42 28.42 -29.70
C GLU A 183 65.84 29.63 -28.85
N LYS A 184 66.52 29.41 -27.71
CA LYS A 184 67.02 30.52 -26.84
C LYS A 184 68.26 31.25 -27.37
N GLY A 185 68.73 30.96 -28.60
CA GLY A 185 69.99 31.52 -29.11
C GLY A 185 70.02 32.04 -30.56
N ALA A 186 68.95 31.97 -31.37
CA ALA A 186 69.03 32.40 -32.78
C ALA A 186 67.82 33.22 -33.22
N ARG A 187 68.01 34.54 -33.41
CA ARG A 187 67.13 35.38 -34.23
C ARG A 187 67.27 34.95 -35.70
N THR A 188 66.38 34.09 -36.18
CA THR A 188 66.30 33.75 -37.60
C THR A 188 65.23 34.58 -38.29
N ASN A 189 65.67 35.48 -39.15
CA ASN A 189 64.84 36.17 -40.13
C ASN A 189 64.11 35.13 -41.01
N PHE A 190 62.78 35.08 -40.93
CA PHE A 190 61.97 34.24 -41.80
C PHE A 190 62.09 34.72 -43.25
N ARG A 191 62.85 33.99 -44.08
CA ARG A 191 62.66 34.01 -45.54
C ARG A 191 61.32 33.32 -45.83
N MET A 192 60.37 34.08 -46.38
CA MET A 192 59.07 33.56 -46.81
C MET A 192 59.23 32.46 -47.86
N PHE A 193 58.78 31.24 -47.54
CA PHE A 193 58.54 30.22 -48.56
C PHE A 193 57.31 30.63 -49.38
N ASN A 194 57.50 30.73 -50.70
CA ASN A 194 56.44 30.95 -51.69
C ASN A 194 55.41 29.80 -51.62
N PHE A 195 54.26 30.05 -50.99
CA PHE A 195 53.13 29.13 -50.97
C PHE A 195 52.40 29.16 -52.32
N ARG A 196 52.69 28.18 -53.20
CA ARG A 196 51.80 27.82 -54.33
C ARG A 196 50.52 27.15 -53.80
N ASN A 197 49.65 27.91 -53.13
CA ASN A 197 48.19 27.69 -53.00
C ASN A 197 47.58 28.74 -52.05
N HIS A 198 47.65 30.02 -52.45
CA HIS A 198 47.09 31.16 -51.70
C HIS A 198 45.60 31.01 -51.39
N GLU A 199 44.88 30.25 -52.21
CA GLU A 199 43.45 30.03 -52.08
C GLU A 199 43.10 29.11 -50.91
N LYS A 200 43.80 27.97 -50.76
CA LYS A 200 43.60 27.05 -49.62
C LYS A 200 43.88 27.75 -48.27
N VAL A 201 44.95 28.54 -48.18
CA VAL A 201 45.28 29.31 -46.97
C VAL A 201 44.19 30.34 -46.66
N ARG A 202 43.64 31.02 -47.68
CA ARG A 202 42.50 31.95 -47.51
C ARG A 202 41.24 31.22 -47.03
N VAL A 203 40.92 30.05 -47.58
CA VAL A 203 39.77 29.23 -47.16
C VAL A 203 39.92 28.77 -45.71
N PHE A 204 41.09 28.26 -45.31
CA PHE A 204 41.35 27.87 -43.92
C PHE A 204 41.27 29.06 -42.95
N ARG A 205 41.83 30.22 -43.30
CA ARG A 205 41.68 31.44 -42.48
C ARG A 205 40.22 31.85 -42.36
N ARG A 206 39.45 31.84 -43.45
CA ARG A 206 38.01 32.15 -43.43
C ARG A 206 37.24 31.18 -42.54
N ALA A 207 37.51 29.88 -42.63
CA ALA A 207 36.91 28.86 -41.78
C ALA A 207 37.28 29.07 -40.30
N GLN A 208 38.55 29.34 -39.99
CA GLN A 208 39.01 29.60 -38.63
C GLN A 208 38.37 30.87 -38.04
N TYR A 209 38.26 31.94 -38.82
CA TYR A 209 37.55 33.16 -38.40
C TYR A 209 36.03 32.94 -38.26
N ALA A 210 35.42 32.10 -39.09
CA ALA A 210 34.02 31.72 -38.93
C ALA A 210 33.79 30.92 -37.65
N LEU A 211 34.68 29.96 -37.36
CA LEU A 211 34.65 29.14 -36.15
C LEU A 211 34.87 29.98 -34.89
N LYS A 212 35.85 30.91 -34.92
CA LYS A 212 36.10 31.84 -33.82
C LYS A 212 34.88 32.73 -33.55
N ARG A 213 34.28 33.31 -34.61
CA ARG A 213 33.04 34.09 -34.48
C ARG A 213 31.87 33.25 -33.97
N ALA A 214 31.75 31.99 -34.38
CA ALA A 214 30.73 31.07 -33.84
C ALA A 214 30.94 30.79 -32.36
N LYS A 215 32.18 30.53 -31.93
CA LYS A 215 32.55 30.36 -30.52
C LYS A 215 32.23 31.61 -29.71
N ASP A 216 32.58 32.79 -30.20
CA ASP A 216 32.32 34.05 -29.51
C ASP A 216 30.81 34.31 -29.37
N ARG A 217 30.01 34.01 -30.41
CA ARG A 217 28.54 34.07 -30.34
C ARG A 217 27.96 33.10 -29.31
N LEU A 218 28.42 31.85 -29.30
CA LEU A 218 27.98 30.85 -28.31
C LEU A 218 28.36 31.26 -26.89
N THR A 219 29.58 31.77 -26.70
CA THR A 219 30.05 32.24 -25.37
C THR A 219 29.20 33.41 -24.88
N LYS A 220 28.84 34.33 -25.78
CA LYS A 220 27.93 35.45 -25.45
C LYS A 220 26.52 34.96 -25.13
N ARG A 221 26.02 33.94 -25.85
CA ARG A 221 24.71 33.31 -25.59
C ARG A 221 24.69 32.63 -24.22
N VAL A 222 25.74 31.88 -23.88
CA VAL A 222 25.89 31.22 -22.57
C VAL A 222 25.91 32.25 -21.44
N LYS A 223 26.69 33.33 -21.59
CA LYS A 223 26.69 34.43 -20.62
C LYS A 223 25.30 35.06 -20.47
N GLY A 224 24.61 35.33 -21.58
CA GLY A 224 23.24 35.87 -21.55
C GLY A 224 22.24 34.93 -20.86
N LEU A 225 22.35 33.61 -21.11
CA LEU A 225 21.51 32.61 -20.45
C LEU A 225 21.82 32.50 -18.95
N GLN A 226 23.10 32.52 -18.54
CA GLN A 226 23.49 32.54 -17.13
C GLN A 226 22.96 33.79 -16.41
N GLN A 227 22.98 34.93 -17.08
CA GLN A 227 22.49 36.19 -16.53
C GLN A 227 20.96 36.21 -16.44
N ALA A 228 20.25 35.68 -17.45
CA ALA A 228 18.80 35.48 -17.39
C ALA A 228 18.40 34.49 -16.28
N LEU A 229 19.16 33.41 -16.11
CA LEU A 229 18.94 32.42 -15.06
C LEU A 229 19.14 33.04 -13.67
N LYS A 230 20.20 33.84 -13.50
CA LYS A 230 20.43 34.60 -12.26
C LYS A 230 19.31 35.61 -11.98
N THR A 231 18.89 36.35 -13.01
CA THR A 231 17.77 37.31 -12.89
C THR A 231 16.48 36.61 -12.47
N MET A 232 16.19 35.43 -13.05
CA MET A 232 15.04 34.63 -12.62
C MET A 232 15.21 34.09 -11.20
N GLN A 233 16.40 33.63 -10.81
CA GLN A 233 16.68 33.20 -9.44
C GLN A 233 16.48 34.33 -8.43
N ASP A 234 16.94 35.54 -8.75
CA ASP A 234 16.78 36.73 -7.91
C ASP A 234 15.29 37.13 -7.84
N GLN A 235 14.55 37.05 -8.95
CA GLN A 235 13.10 37.23 -8.97
C GLN A 235 12.40 36.20 -8.08
N PHE A 236 12.75 34.92 -8.16
CA PHE A 236 12.19 33.87 -7.29
C PHE A 236 12.57 34.05 -5.81
N ALA A 237 13.77 34.55 -5.51
CA ALA A 237 14.21 34.84 -4.15
C ALA A 237 13.48 36.06 -3.54
N SER A 238 13.07 37.03 -4.37
CA SER A 238 12.32 38.22 -3.95
C SER A 238 10.83 37.99 -3.68
N ILE A 239 10.28 36.85 -4.12
CA ILE A 239 8.88 36.49 -3.89
C ILE A 239 8.73 35.99 -2.44
N SER A 240 8.15 36.82 -1.57
CA SER A 240 7.77 36.44 -0.20
C SER A 240 6.58 35.47 -0.21
N SER A 241 6.44 34.65 0.85
CA SER A 241 5.30 33.74 1.05
C SER A 241 3.95 34.46 1.08
N GLU A 242 3.93 35.70 1.54
CA GLU A 242 2.72 36.55 1.62
C GLU A 242 2.25 37.00 0.22
N SER A 243 3.17 37.37 -0.68
CA SER A 243 2.83 37.77 -2.06
C SER A 243 2.26 36.63 -2.92
N LEU A 244 2.60 35.38 -2.58
CA LEU A 244 2.09 34.18 -3.24
C LEU A 244 0.67 33.87 -2.80
N GLN A 245 0.39 33.97 -1.50
CA GLN A 245 -0.94 33.78 -0.94
C GLN A 245 -1.93 34.78 -1.58
N GLU A 246 -1.57 36.06 -1.62
CA GLU A 246 -2.41 37.11 -2.25
C GLU A 246 -2.66 36.88 -3.75
N LYS A 247 -1.65 36.39 -4.49
CA LYS A 247 -1.80 36.06 -5.92
C LYS A 247 -2.69 34.85 -6.13
N LEU A 248 -2.60 33.86 -5.26
CA LEU A 248 -3.40 32.64 -5.32
C LEU A 248 -4.85 32.90 -4.91
N ASP A 249 -5.07 33.77 -3.92
CA ASP A 249 -6.39 34.23 -3.48
C ASP A 249 -7.06 35.05 -4.61
N LYS A 250 -6.32 35.93 -5.28
CA LYS A 250 -6.81 36.66 -6.47
C LYS A 250 -7.22 35.72 -7.62
N LEU A 251 -6.52 34.60 -7.78
CA LEU A 251 -6.80 33.60 -8.82
C LEU A 251 -7.91 32.61 -8.43
N HIS A 252 -8.51 32.72 -7.23
CA HIS A 252 -9.59 31.85 -6.75
C HIS A 252 -9.26 30.35 -6.88
N VAL A 253 -8.02 29.96 -6.55
CA VAL A 253 -7.57 28.57 -6.64
C VAL A 253 -8.22 27.72 -5.54
N PRO A 254 -8.73 26.50 -5.84
CA PRO A 254 -9.30 25.61 -4.82
C PRO A 254 -8.31 25.26 -3.68
N ASN A 255 -8.79 25.14 -2.45
CA ASN A 255 -7.95 24.90 -1.26
C ASN A 255 -7.11 23.61 -1.37
N ALA A 256 -7.67 22.56 -1.97
CA ALA A 256 -6.91 21.33 -2.23
C ALA A 256 -5.68 21.55 -3.14
N GLN A 257 -5.80 22.41 -4.16
CA GLN A 257 -4.67 22.74 -5.04
C GLN A 257 -3.68 23.68 -4.34
N LEU A 258 -4.18 24.62 -3.53
CA LEU A 258 -3.35 25.50 -2.70
C LEU A 258 -2.43 24.69 -1.78
N MET A 259 -2.99 23.69 -1.10
CA MET A 259 -2.23 22.80 -0.21
C MET A 259 -1.12 22.08 -0.96
N VAL A 260 -1.39 21.53 -2.15
CA VAL A 260 -0.37 20.85 -2.98
C VAL A 260 0.75 21.82 -3.35
N ILE A 261 0.40 23.04 -3.78
CA ILE A 261 1.37 24.06 -4.21
C ILE A 261 2.25 24.49 -3.04
N GLN A 262 1.65 24.76 -1.88
CA GLN A 262 2.37 25.13 -0.66
C GLN A 262 3.36 24.02 -0.25
N GLU A 263 2.94 22.75 -0.33
CA GLU A 263 3.81 21.60 -0.02
C GLU A 263 4.92 21.42 -1.05
N CYS A 264 4.67 21.70 -2.34
CA CYS A 264 5.72 21.70 -3.37
C CYS A 264 6.77 22.77 -3.10
N ILE A 265 6.34 23.98 -2.69
CA ILE A 265 7.24 25.08 -2.35
C ILE A 265 8.04 24.75 -1.08
N ALA A 266 7.39 24.22 -0.04
CA ALA A 266 8.05 23.79 1.19
C ALA A 266 9.08 22.67 0.91
N ALA A 267 8.73 21.72 0.06
CA ALA A 267 9.62 20.64 -0.35
C ALA A 267 10.81 21.12 -1.20
N ALA A 268 10.64 22.20 -1.97
CA ALA A 268 11.70 22.84 -2.75
C ALA A 268 12.64 23.68 -1.88
N LYS A 269 12.15 24.29 -0.79
CA LYS A 269 12.97 25.02 0.18
C LYS A 269 13.84 24.11 1.06
N ALA A 270 13.52 22.82 1.16
CA ALA A 270 14.26 21.87 1.99
C ALA A 270 15.62 21.49 1.37
N THR A 271 16.70 21.54 2.17
CA THR A 271 18.07 21.22 1.75
C THR A 271 18.30 19.75 1.37
N GLY A 272 17.39 18.84 1.71
CA GLY A 272 17.47 17.43 1.34
C GLY A 272 16.15 16.67 1.50
N LYS A 273 16.01 15.54 0.79
CA LYS A 273 14.77 14.72 0.79
C LYS A 273 14.36 14.23 2.19
N LYS A 274 15.31 14.06 3.11
CA LYS A 274 15.07 13.57 4.50
C LYS A 274 14.64 14.68 5.48
N ASN A 275 14.85 15.96 5.15
CA ASN A 275 14.55 17.09 6.03
C ASN A 275 13.17 17.72 5.77
N ARG A 276 12.34 17.07 4.94
CA ARG A 276 11.00 17.56 4.61
C ARG A 276 10.05 17.31 5.79
N ARG A 277 9.44 18.38 6.29
CA ARG A 277 8.32 18.32 7.22
C ARG A 277 7.04 18.58 6.43
N TYR A 278 6.03 17.75 6.65
CA TYR A 278 4.75 17.82 5.96
C TYR A 278 3.68 18.36 6.90
N THR A 279 2.74 19.15 6.39
CA THR A 279 1.57 19.57 7.17
C THR A 279 0.66 18.38 7.50
N GLU A 280 -0.12 18.50 8.57
CA GLU A 280 -1.08 17.45 8.96
C GLU A 280 -2.12 17.18 7.87
N SER A 281 -2.68 18.24 7.27
CA SER A 281 -3.66 18.11 6.19
C SER A 281 -3.09 17.37 4.98
N TRP A 282 -1.82 17.62 4.62
CA TRP A 282 -1.14 16.89 3.56
C TRP A 282 -0.91 15.43 3.90
N LEU A 283 -0.50 15.13 5.13
CA LEU A 283 -0.34 13.75 5.60
C LEU A 283 -1.67 12.97 5.59
N LEU A 284 -2.78 13.60 5.96
CA LEU A 284 -4.12 13.01 5.86
C LEU A 284 -4.49 12.71 4.40
N LEU A 285 -4.22 13.64 3.48
CA LEU A 285 -4.47 13.41 2.06
C LEU A 285 -3.59 12.28 1.50
N CYS A 286 -2.33 12.21 1.94
CA CYS A 286 -1.41 11.13 1.59
C CYS A 286 -1.89 9.77 2.12
N LEU A 287 -2.44 9.73 3.34
CA LEU A 287 -3.07 8.54 3.92
C LEU A 287 -4.26 8.09 3.08
N LEU A 288 -5.17 9.01 2.74
CA LEU A 288 -6.33 8.73 1.90
C LEU A 288 -5.92 8.19 0.52
N LEU A 289 -4.92 8.80 -0.10
CA LEU A 289 -4.38 8.37 -1.40
C LEU A 289 -3.76 6.97 -1.30
N HIS A 290 -2.99 6.70 -0.24
CA HIS A 290 -2.37 5.40 -0.03
C HIS A 290 -3.38 4.29 0.24
N ILE A 291 -4.42 4.56 1.04
CA ILE A 291 -5.53 3.62 1.28
C ILE A 291 -6.25 3.30 -0.03
N ARG A 292 -6.47 4.31 -0.89
CA ARG A 292 -7.15 4.14 -2.17
C ARG A 292 -6.32 3.37 -3.20
N SER A 293 -5.03 3.67 -3.30
CA SER A 293 -4.11 2.97 -4.20
C SER A 293 -2.65 3.13 -3.77
N SER A 294 -2.11 2.08 -3.16
CA SER A 294 -0.71 2.02 -2.76
C SER A 294 0.24 2.05 -3.98
N SER A 295 -0.17 1.47 -5.11
CA SER A 295 0.59 1.48 -6.37
C SER A 295 0.67 2.88 -6.99
N THR A 296 -0.46 3.60 -7.06
CA THR A 296 -0.48 4.98 -7.56
C THR A 296 0.35 5.89 -6.65
N TYR A 297 0.22 5.72 -5.34
CA TYR A 297 1.03 6.45 -4.37
C TYR A 297 2.54 6.20 -4.59
N ALA A 298 2.94 4.94 -4.76
CA ALA A 298 4.33 4.58 -5.03
C ALA A 298 4.82 5.14 -6.37
N PHE A 299 4.00 5.09 -7.42
CA PHE A 299 4.32 5.66 -8.72
C PHE A 299 4.56 7.18 -8.66
N LEU A 300 3.65 7.93 -8.04
CA LEU A 300 3.77 9.39 -7.90
C LEU A 300 5.02 9.78 -7.11
N ARG A 301 5.34 8.99 -6.08
CA ARG A 301 6.53 9.21 -5.25
C ARG A 301 7.83 8.86 -5.98
N ASN A 302 7.88 7.68 -6.62
CA ASN A 302 9.10 7.17 -7.24
C ASN A 302 9.52 7.98 -8.47
N ASN A 303 8.55 8.58 -9.17
CA ASN A 303 8.80 9.50 -10.29
C ASN A 303 8.97 10.96 -9.84
N ASP A 304 9.08 11.23 -8.53
CA ASP A 304 9.22 12.59 -7.95
C ASP A 304 8.15 13.59 -8.48
N ILE A 305 6.93 13.12 -8.80
CA ILE A 305 5.83 13.94 -9.34
C ILE A 305 5.26 14.85 -8.25
N LEU A 306 5.10 14.33 -7.04
CA LEU A 306 4.59 15.06 -5.87
C LEU A 306 5.51 14.85 -4.64
N PRO A 307 5.59 15.84 -3.74
CA PRO A 307 6.34 15.73 -2.49
C PRO A 307 5.60 14.81 -1.50
N LEU A 308 5.66 13.51 -1.73
CA LEU A 308 4.96 12.52 -0.91
C LEU A 308 5.86 11.93 0.20
N PRO A 309 5.33 11.72 1.43
CA PRO A 309 6.07 11.06 2.49
C PRO A 309 6.45 9.62 2.13
N CYS A 310 7.47 9.07 2.79
CA CYS A 310 7.84 7.68 2.56
C CYS A 310 6.72 6.72 3.00
N VAL A 311 6.60 5.60 2.30
CA VAL A 311 5.58 4.58 2.60
C VAL A 311 5.67 4.10 4.04
N SER A 312 6.87 4.01 4.61
CA SER A 312 7.08 3.66 6.03
C SER A 312 6.44 4.67 6.98
N THR A 313 6.47 5.97 6.66
CA THR A 313 5.82 7.02 7.45
C THR A 313 4.31 6.87 7.40
N VAL A 314 3.75 6.68 6.20
CA VAL A 314 2.30 6.46 6.03
C VAL A 314 1.85 5.20 6.77
N ARG A 315 2.58 4.09 6.63
CA ARG A 315 2.32 2.85 7.37
C ARG A 315 2.44 3.01 8.88
N LYS A 316 3.35 3.86 9.37
CA LYS A 316 3.46 4.18 10.80
C LYS A 316 2.19 4.82 11.32
N TYR A 317 1.66 5.83 10.63
CA TYR A 317 0.38 6.47 10.98
C TYR A 317 -0.79 5.48 10.88
N LEU A 318 -0.86 4.67 9.82
CA LEU A 318 -1.89 3.62 9.71
C LEU A 318 -1.79 2.59 10.84
N SER A 319 -0.58 2.25 11.29
CA SER A 319 -0.38 1.30 12.39
C SER A 319 -0.75 1.86 13.77
N ALA A 320 -0.87 3.18 13.89
CA ALA A 320 -1.41 3.83 15.08
C ALA A 320 -2.94 3.66 15.17
N ILE A 321 -3.60 3.41 14.04
CA ILE A 321 -5.03 3.11 14.00
C ILE A 321 -5.24 1.65 14.42
N ARG A 322 -5.44 1.42 15.72
CA ARG A 322 -5.74 0.10 16.28
C ARG A 322 -7.22 0.00 16.62
N VAL A 323 -8.04 -0.38 15.65
CA VAL A 323 -9.44 -0.72 15.93
C VAL A 323 -9.50 -2.23 16.18
N LYS A 324 -9.92 -2.60 17.40
CA LYS A 324 -10.26 -3.98 17.76
C LYS A 324 -11.69 -4.29 17.28
N CYS A 325 -12.07 -5.56 17.29
CA CYS A 325 -13.48 -5.93 17.14
C CYS A 325 -14.29 -5.24 18.24
N GLY A 326 -15.51 -4.79 17.92
CA GLY A 326 -16.36 -4.08 18.87
C GLY A 326 -16.70 -2.64 18.53
N PHE A 327 -17.40 -2.01 19.47
CA PHE A 327 -17.73 -0.60 19.44
C PHE A 327 -16.61 0.19 20.13
N TYR A 328 -15.88 1.00 19.35
CA TYR A 328 -14.72 1.71 19.86
C TYR A 328 -15.10 3.12 20.31
N ALA A 329 -14.94 3.41 21.61
CA ALA A 329 -15.44 4.63 22.25
C ALA A 329 -14.88 5.92 21.60
N SER A 330 -13.60 5.95 21.29
CA SER A 330 -12.96 7.10 20.66
C SER A 330 -13.31 7.26 19.18
N PHE A 331 -13.61 6.16 18.47
CA PHE A 331 -14.21 6.24 17.13
C PHE A 331 -15.62 6.84 17.22
N LEU A 332 -16.43 6.44 18.20
CA LEU A 332 -17.75 7.01 18.44
C LEU A 332 -17.68 8.49 18.83
N ALA A 333 -16.67 8.91 19.59
CA ALA A 333 -16.42 10.32 19.90
C ALA A 333 -16.09 11.13 18.62
N ALA A 334 -15.27 10.57 17.73
CA ALA A 334 -14.98 11.17 16.43
C ALA A 334 -16.23 11.22 15.52
N LEU A 335 -17.04 10.17 15.54
CA LEU A 335 -18.33 10.11 14.84
C LEU A 335 -19.30 11.16 15.38
N LYS A 336 -19.35 11.36 16.69
CA LYS A 336 -20.18 12.38 17.34
C LYS A 336 -19.86 13.79 16.85
N LYS A 337 -18.57 14.16 16.77
CA LYS A 337 -18.15 15.44 16.18
C LYS A 337 -18.65 15.60 14.74
N LYS A 338 -18.53 14.54 13.94
CA LYS A 338 -18.98 14.54 12.54
C LYS A 338 -20.51 14.62 12.43
N LEU A 339 -21.26 13.95 13.29
CA LEU A 339 -22.72 14.00 13.29
C LEU A 339 -23.23 15.36 13.78
N LEU A 340 -22.60 15.96 14.79
CA LEU A 340 -22.96 17.30 15.26
C LEU A 340 -22.76 18.40 14.21
N SER A 341 -21.84 18.21 13.26
CA SER A 341 -21.70 19.10 12.09
C SER A 341 -22.87 19.01 11.09
N LYS A 342 -23.81 18.07 11.29
CA LYS A 342 -24.93 17.81 10.39
C LYS A 342 -26.26 18.25 10.99
N ASP A 343 -27.16 18.67 10.10
CA ASP A 343 -28.53 19.02 10.47
C ASP A 343 -29.28 17.82 11.07
N ALA A 344 -30.28 18.08 11.93
CA ALA A 344 -31.14 17.05 12.50
C ALA A 344 -31.71 16.10 11.43
N PHE A 345 -32.17 16.67 10.31
CA PHE A 345 -32.65 15.95 9.15
C PHE A 345 -31.66 14.91 8.60
N GLN A 346 -30.37 15.26 8.53
CA GLN A 346 -29.31 14.39 8.01
C GLN A 346 -28.90 13.31 9.02
N ARG A 347 -29.27 13.47 10.29
CA ARG A 347 -28.94 12.54 11.37
C ARG A 347 -29.92 11.37 11.49
N HIS A 348 -31.09 11.44 10.84
CA HIS A 348 -32.01 10.31 10.67
C HIS A 348 -31.46 9.26 9.72
N GLY A 349 -31.55 7.99 10.12
CA GLY A 349 -30.95 6.91 9.36
C GLY A 349 -31.33 5.50 9.84
N VAL A 350 -30.65 4.54 9.21
CA VAL A 350 -30.88 3.11 9.38
C VAL A 350 -29.59 2.40 9.75
N LEU A 351 -29.71 1.46 10.68
CA LEU A 351 -28.64 0.52 11.02
C LEU A 351 -28.74 -0.71 10.12
N VAL A 352 -27.73 -0.94 9.31
CA VAL A 352 -27.63 -2.06 8.38
C VAL A 352 -26.55 -3.01 8.88
N PHE A 353 -26.87 -4.30 8.96
CA PHE A 353 -25.90 -5.32 9.31
C PHE A 353 -26.06 -6.58 8.47
N ASP A 354 -24.94 -7.25 8.25
CA ASP A 354 -24.82 -8.48 7.50
C ASP A 354 -23.47 -9.14 7.81
N GLU A 355 -23.34 -10.42 7.45
CA GLU A 355 -22.15 -11.23 7.67
C GLU A 355 -21.40 -11.48 6.37
N MET A 356 -20.07 -11.41 6.41
CA MET A 356 -19.22 -11.80 5.30
C MET A 356 -18.36 -13.00 5.68
N GLN A 357 -18.39 -14.04 4.85
CA GLN A 357 -17.48 -15.17 4.97
C GLN A 357 -16.04 -14.75 4.68
N VAL A 358 -15.11 -15.20 5.51
CA VAL A 358 -13.68 -14.91 5.48
C VAL A 358 -12.86 -16.19 5.69
N ARG A 359 -11.61 -16.19 5.24
CA ARG A 359 -10.74 -17.36 5.39
C ARG A 359 -10.24 -17.47 6.83
N LYS A 360 -10.42 -18.64 7.43
CA LYS A 360 -9.86 -19.02 8.75
C LYS A 360 -8.34 -18.96 8.69
N GLU A 361 -7.73 -18.14 9.55
CA GLU A 361 -6.29 -18.06 9.66
C GLU A 361 -5.91 -17.45 11.00
N MET A 362 -4.98 -18.08 11.72
CA MET A 362 -4.38 -17.51 12.92
C MET A 362 -3.13 -16.74 12.52
N ARG A 363 -2.99 -15.52 13.04
CA ARG A 363 -1.78 -14.70 12.84
C ARG A 363 -1.26 -14.14 14.14
N VAL A 364 0.05 -14.24 14.33
CA VAL A 364 0.76 -13.64 15.46
C VAL A 364 1.02 -12.17 15.15
N ASN A 365 0.63 -11.28 16.06
CA ASN A 365 1.06 -9.90 16.03
C ASN A 365 2.34 -9.74 16.87
N SER A 366 3.50 -9.69 16.20
CA SER A 366 4.81 -9.62 16.86
C SER A 366 5.02 -8.37 17.74
N LYS A 367 4.20 -7.31 17.57
CA LYS A 367 4.30 -6.09 18.41
C LYS A 367 3.54 -6.21 19.73
N THR A 368 2.37 -6.86 19.71
CA THR A 368 1.53 -7.04 20.90
C THR A 368 1.73 -8.40 21.54
N MET A 369 2.44 -9.31 20.87
CA MET A 369 2.58 -10.72 21.25
C MET A 369 1.21 -11.39 21.48
N THR A 370 0.23 -11.00 20.66
CA THR A 370 -1.13 -11.56 20.70
C THR A 370 -1.43 -12.32 19.43
N TYR A 371 -2.24 -13.36 19.56
CA TYR A 371 -2.82 -14.04 18.41
C TYR A 371 -4.08 -13.32 17.94
N THR A 372 -4.30 -13.37 16.63
CA THR A 372 -5.47 -12.78 15.95
C THR A 372 -6.07 -13.82 15.00
N GLY A 373 -7.37 -13.71 14.73
CA GLY A 373 -8.11 -14.65 13.87
C GLY A 373 -9.09 -15.56 14.61
N PHE A 374 -9.25 -15.35 15.91
CA PHE A 374 -10.24 -16.03 16.75
C PHE A 374 -11.57 -15.27 16.79
N SER A 375 -12.61 -15.97 17.27
CA SER A 375 -13.94 -15.39 17.49
C SER A 375 -13.89 -14.31 18.56
N ASP A 376 -14.44 -13.14 18.28
CA ASP A 376 -14.39 -11.95 19.13
C ASP A 376 -15.67 -11.12 18.94
N PHE A 377 -16.48 -11.06 20.00
CA PHE A 377 -17.73 -10.29 20.09
C PHE A 377 -17.54 -8.98 20.88
N GLY A 378 -16.30 -8.51 21.05
CA GLY A 378 -15.97 -7.36 21.89
C GLY A 378 -16.32 -7.61 23.36
N ASP A 379 -16.86 -6.61 24.05
CA ASP A 379 -17.14 -6.72 25.50
C ASP A 379 -18.33 -7.63 25.86
N ILE A 380 -19.08 -8.14 24.88
CA ILE A 380 -20.29 -8.92 25.16
C ILE A 380 -19.96 -10.35 25.57
N GLN A 381 -18.94 -10.94 24.96
CA GLN A 381 -18.46 -12.27 25.29
C GLN A 381 -16.94 -12.29 25.21
N PRO A 382 -16.25 -13.03 26.10
CA PRO A 382 -14.82 -13.23 25.99
C PRO A 382 -14.49 -13.85 24.62
N ALA A 383 -13.35 -13.46 24.06
CA ALA A 383 -12.87 -14.02 22.80
C ALA A 383 -12.81 -15.56 22.90
N GLY A 384 -13.44 -16.23 21.94
CA GLY A 384 -13.46 -17.68 21.88
C GLY A 384 -12.13 -18.24 21.39
N GLU A 385 -11.83 -19.50 21.71
CA GLU A 385 -10.62 -20.19 21.23
C GLU A 385 -10.75 -20.67 19.78
N GLU A 386 -11.94 -20.51 19.18
CA GLU A 386 -12.25 -21.02 17.86
C GLU A 386 -11.91 -20.01 16.76
N LEU A 387 -11.30 -20.49 15.67
CA LEU A 387 -10.99 -19.67 14.50
C LEU A 387 -12.26 -19.14 13.84
N ALA A 388 -12.30 -17.82 13.66
CA ALA A 388 -13.41 -17.14 13.02
C ALA A 388 -13.38 -17.31 11.49
N ASP A 389 -14.56 -17.51 10.91
CA ASP A 389 -14.81 -17.58 9.45
C ASP A 389 -15.89 -16.63 8.98
N HIS A 390 -16.52 -15.88 9.88
CA HIS A 390 -17.50 -14.86 9.53
C HIS A 390 -17.12 -13.54 10.21
N GLY A 391 -17.26 -12.45 9.48
CA GLY A 391 -17.22 -11.08 10.02
C GLY A 391 -18.60 -10.46 9.96
N LEU A 392 -19.20 -10.18 11.11
CA LEU A 392 -20.46 -9.47 11.27
C LEU A 392 -20.20 -7.96 11.30
N PHE A 393 -20.87 -7.23 10.43
CA PHE A 393 -20.67 -5.78 10.27
C PHE A 393 -21.89 -4.98 10.66
N PHE A 394 -21.64 -3.82 11.25
CA PHE A 394 -22.66 -2.80 11.50
C PHE A 394 -22.29 -1.50 10.79
N THR A 395 -23.21 -0.98 9.98
CA THR A 395 -23.06 0.28 9.25
C THR A 395 -24.29 1.15 9.44
N PHE A 396 -24.10 2.40 9.79
CA PHE A 396 -25.17 3.39 9.79
C PHE A 396 -25.23 4.12 8.45
N ARG A 397 -26.44 4.34 7.95
CA ARG A 397 -26.71 5.05 6.70
C ARG A 397 -27.76 6.12 6.93
N SER A 398 -27.45 7.36 6.55
CA SER A 398 -28.37 8.48 6.64
C SER A 398 -29.45 8.45 5.54
N PHE A 399 -30.69 8.76 5.91
CA PHE A 399 -31.80 9.00 4.98
C PHE A 399 -31.69 10.38 4.31
N GLY A 400 -31.27 11.40 5.04
CA GLY A 400 -31.18 12.78 4.54
C GLY A 400 -29.91 13.09 3.73
N ASP A 401 -28.83 12.32 3.89
CA ASP A 401 -27.53 12.58 3.26
C ASP A 401 -26.95 11.34 2.54
N LYS A 402 -25.99 11.52 1.63
CA LYS A 402 -25.17 10.44 1.05
C LYS A 402 -24.05 10.03 2.02
N PHE A 403 -24.40 9.89 3.30
CA PHE A 403 -23.50 9.50 4.38
C PHE A 403 -23.76 8.05 4.80
N SER A 404 -22.69 7.27 4.84
CA SER A 404 -22.68 5.89 5.36
C SER A 404 -21.39 5.67 6.11
N GLN A 405 -21.45 5.09 7.30
CA GLN A 405 -20.29 4.87 8.14
C GLN A 405 -20.34 3.49 8.76
N PRO A 406 -19.33 2.63 8.53
CA PRO A 406 -19.12 1.43 9.32
C PRO A 406 -18.81 1.81 10.77
N ILE A 407 -19.47 1.15 11.72
CA ILE A 407 -19.43 1.50 13.14
C ILE A 407 -18.68 0.44 13.94
N ALA A 408 -18.98 -0.82 13.67
CA ALA A 408 -18.41 -1.95 14.39
C ALA A 408 -18.28 -3.17 13.48
N VAL A 409 -17.30 -3.98 13.79
CA VAL A 409 -17.11 -5.32 13.24
C VAL A 409 -16.93 -6.31 14.39
N PHE A 410 -17.53 -7.47 14.25
CA PHE A 410 -17.41 -8.61 15.15
C PHE A 410 -17.06 -9.84 14.32
N VAL A 411 -16.42 -10.82 14.94
CA VAL A 411 -15.94 -11.99 14.19
C VAL A 411 -16.31 -13.26 14.92
N SER A 412 -16.80 -14.25 14.20
CA SER A 412 -17.40 -15.44 14.78
C SER A 412 -17.03 -16.69 13.98
N LYS A 413 -17.14 -17.86 14.64
CA LYS A 413 -17.21 -19.15 13.98
C LYS A 413 -18.67 -19.46 13.64
N GLY A 414 -18.97 -19.47 12.35
CA GLY A 414 -20.30 -19.59 11.79
C GLY A 414 -21.15 -18.34 12.01
N PRO A 415 -22.45 -18.42 11.62
CA PRO A 415 -23.39 -17.35 11.81
C PRO A 415 -23.58 -16.98 13.29
N THR A 416 -23.70 -15.68 13.56
CA THR A 416 -23.88 -15.17 14.91
C THR A 416 -25.20 -15.66 15.51
N LYS A 417 -25.14 -16.10 16.77
CA LYS A 417 -26.33 -16.53 17.52
C LYS A 417 -27.32 -15.37 17.64
N ALA A 418 -28.61 -15.66 17.46
CA ALA A 418 -29.67 -14.66 17.44
C ALA A 418 -29.74 -13.78 18.72
N THR A 419 -29.46 -14.37 19.89
CA THR A 419 -29.43 -13.65 21.18
C THR A 419 -28.30 -12.64 21.25
N VAL A 420 -27.10 -13.04 20.84
CA VAL A 420 -25.90 -12.16 20.80
C VAL A 420 -26.11 -11.06 19.76
N LEU A 421 -26.68 -11.40 18.61
CA LEU A 421 -26.99 -10.43 17.56
C LEU A 421 -28.00 -9.38 18.06
N ALA A 422 -29.06 -9.79 18.76
CA ALA A 422 -30.03 -8.86 19.35
C ALA A 422 -29.37 -7.89 20.35
N GLN A 423 -28.50 -8.41 21.23
CA GLN A 423 -27.73 -7.58 22.17
C GLN A 423 -26.82 -6.57 21.46
N LEU A 424 -26.13 -7.01 20.40
CA LEU A 424 -25.28 -6.16 19.58
C LEU A 424 -26.07 -5.05 18.88
N VAL A 425 -27.25 -5.36 18.35
CA VAL A 425 -28.14 -4.37 17.70
C VAL A 425 -28.60 -3.32 18.72
N LEU A 426 -29.05 -3.73 19.91
CA LEU A 426 -29.47 -2.77 20.95
C LEU A 426 -28.31 -1.89 21.42
N LYS A 427 -27.12 -2.48 21.61
CA LYS A 427 -25.91 -1.72 21.95
C LYS A 427 -25.53 -0.74 20.83
N ALA A 428 -25.63 -1.14 19.57
CA ALA A 428 -25.37 -0.27 18.42
C ALA A 428 -26.33 0.93 18.38
N ILE A 429 -27.63 0.69 18.56
CA ILE A 429 -28.65 1.75 18.57
C ILE A 429 -28.34 2.76 19.69
N THR A 430 -28.10 2.26 20.90
CA THR A 430 -27.79 3.08 22.07
C THR A 430 -26.58 3.99 21.84
N LEU A 431 -25.47 3.41 21.38
CA LEU A 431 -24.22 4.15 21.15
C LEU A 431 -24.31 5.15 19.99
N LEU A 432 -25.12 4.87 18.98
CA LEU A 432 -25.36 5.80 17.87
C LEU A 432 -26.19 7.01 18.29
N GLU A 433 -27.23 6.77 19.09
CA GLU A 433 -28.10 7.82 19.64
C GLU A 433 -27.31 8.73 20.60
N GLU A 434 -26.43 8.17 21.44
CA GLU A 434 -25.49 8.95 22.27
C GLU A 434 -24.48 9.78 21.46
N ALA A 435 -24.10 9.28 20.27
CA ALA A 435 -23.29 10.00 19.29
C ALA A 435 -24.08 11.05 18.49
N GLY A 436 -25.41 11.08 18.63
CA GLY A 436 -26.31 12.07 18.03
C GLY A 436 -26.97 11.65 16.71
N ALA A 437 -26.87 10.38 16.30
CA ALA A 437 -27.62 9.85 15.16
C ALA A 437 -29.01 9.35 15.61
N TYR A 438 -30.04 9.59 14.80
CA TYR A 438 -31.38 9.05 15.03
C TYR A 438 -31.53 7.74 14.26
N VAL A 439 -31.69 6.63 14.97
CA VAL A 439 -31.82 5.30 14.37
C VAL A 439 -33.29 4.93 14.28
N ASP A 440 -33.89 5.21 13.12
CA ASP A 440 -35.32 5.00 12.89
C ASP A 440 -35.64 3.56 12.42
N ALA A 441 -34.62 2.81 11.96
CA ALA A 441 -34.79 1.47 11.44
C ALA A 441 -33.56 0.56 11.55
N ILE A 442 -33.81 -0.74 11.46
CA ILE A 442 -32.80 -1.79 11.25
C ILE A 442 -33.08 -2.58 9.96
N VAL A 443 -32.03 -3.00 9.26
CA VAL A 443 -32.13 -3.84 8.05
C VAL A 443 -31.26 -5.08 8.20
N SER A 444 -31.88 -6.25 8.04
CA SER A 444 -31.22 -7.56 8.05
C SER A 444 -31.60 -8.42 6.83
N ASP A 445 -30.85 -9.49 6.58
CA ASP A 445 -31.16 -10.42 5.50
C ASP A 445 -32.30 -11.38 5.92
N GLY A 446 -32.60 -12.37 5.07
CA GLY A 446 -33.62 -13.39 5.33
C GLY A 446 -33.11 -14.65 6.06
N ALA A 447 -31.90 -14.65 6.62
CA ALA A 447 -31.33 -15.81 7.29
C ALA A 447 -32.11 -16.20 8.55
N THR A 448 -32.07 -17.48 8.90
CA THR A 448 -32.80 -18.04 10.05
C THR A 448 -32.39 -17.41 11.38
N THR A 449 -31.11 -17.09 11.55
CA THR A 449 -30.58 -16.38 12.73
C THR A 449 -31.17 -14.98 12.87
N ASN A 450 -31.22 -14.23 11.77
CA ASN A 450 -31.81 -12.88 11.72
C ASN A 450 -33.32 -12.92 11.99
N ARG A 451 -34.04 -13.90 11.43
CA ARG A 451 -35.46 -14.13 11.74
C ARG A 451 -35.69 -14.49 13.21
N SER A 452 -34.78 -15.25 13.84
CA SER A 452 -34.87 -15.54 15.27
C SER A 452 -34.57 -14.32 16.13
N MET A 453 -33.68 -13.42 15.69
CA MET A 453 -33.46 -12.13 16.35
C MET A 453 -34.72 -11.25 16.31
N TRP A 454 -35.48 -11.25 15.21
CA TRP A 454 -36.75 -10.52 15.14
C TRP A 454 -37.73 -10.93 16.24
N LYS A 455 -37.80 -12.23 16.53
CA LYS A 455 -38.65 -12.76 17.61
C LYS A 455 -38.25 -12.21 18.98
N HIS A 456 -36.96 -11.99 19.24
CA HIS A 456 -36.50 -11.37 20.49
C HIS A 456 -36.95 -9.90 20.62
N PHE A 457 -37.19 -9.21 19.52
CA PHE A 457 -37.78 -7.87 19.50
C PHE A 457 -39.32 -7.87 19.42
N GLY A 458 -39.96 -9.04 19.46
CA GLY A 458 -41.42 -9.15 19.29
C GLY A 458 -41.91 -8.82 17.87
N VAL A 459 -41.00 -8.78 16.89
CA VAL A 459 -41.30 -8.53 15.48
C VAL A 459 -41.69 -9.84 14.82
N SER A 460 -42.81 -9.82 14.11
CA SER A 460 -43.47 -10.99 13.55
C SER A 460 -44.05 -10.64 12.20
N GLY A 461 -43.76 -11.45 11.20
CA GLY A 461 -44.36 -11.32 9.87
C GLY A 461 -45.57 -12.20 9.68
N PHE A 462 -46.17 -12.78 10.72
CA PHE A 462 -47.31 -13.68 10.58
C PHE A 462 -48.59 -12.94 10.20
N LEU A 463 -49.52 -13.65 9.53
CA LEU A 463 -50.76 -13.06 9.04
C LEU A 463 -51.68 -12.56 10.16
N GLU A 464 -51.80 -13.32 11.26
CA GLU A 464 -52.76 -13.04 12.35
C GLU A 464 -52.35 -11.89 13.27
N ASN A 465 -51.04 -11.60 13.38
CA ASN A 465 -50.53 -10.53 14.25
C ASN A 465 -49.19 -9.98 13.72
N PRO A 466 -49.19 -9.28 12.58
CA PRO A 466 -47.98 -8.74 12.02
C PRO A 466 -47.49 -7.56 12.86
N ARG A 467 -46.23 -7.63 13.28
CA ARG A 467 -45.52 -6.58 14.01
C ARG A 467 -44.23 -6.28 13.27
N ASN A 468 -44.07 -5.04 12.84
CA ASN A 468 -42.98 -4.62 11.96
C ASN A 468 -41.98 -3.66 12.64
N SER A 469 -42.22 -3.29 13.89
CA SER A 469 -41.37 -2.41 14.69
C SER A 469 -41.35 -2.83 16.16
N PHE A 470 -40.38 -2.31 16.90
CA PHE A 470 -40.29 -2.43 18.36
C PHE A 470 -40.03 -1.05 18.98
N GLU A 471 -40.25 -0.91 20.29
CA GLU A 471 -40.05 0.34 21.03
C GLU A 471 -38.57 0.73 21.05
N HIS A 472 -38.27 2.02 20.87
CA HIS A 472 -36.91 2.49 20.85
C HIS A 472 -36.28 2.42 22.26
N PRO A 473 -35.07 1.84 22.44
CA PRO A 473 -34.52 1.50 23.75
C PRO A 473 -34.22 2.71 24.66
N LEU A 474 -34.12 3.92 24.09
CA LEU A 474 -33.88 5.17 24.83
C LEU A 474 -35.05 6.16 24.79
N ASP A 475 -36.12 5.85 24.05
CA ASP A 475 -37.21 6.79 23.81
C ASP A 475 -38.52 6.06 23.56
N GLU A 476 -39.39 6.02 24.58
CA GLU A 476 -40.66 5.31 24.52
C GLU A 476 -41.63 5.86 23.45
N LYS A 477 -41.43 7.09 22.98
CA LYS A 477 -42.28 7.70 21.95
C LYS A 477 -41.88 7.30 20.54
N ARG A 478 -40.63 6.86 20.35
CA ARG A 478 -40.11 6.43 19.05
C ARG A 478 -40.15 4.91 18.92
N ARG A 479 -40.25 4.48 17.67
CA ARG A 479 -40.20 3.06 17.31
C ARG A 479 -39.08 2.83 16.31
N VAL A 480 -38.49 1.64 16.37
CA VAL A 480 -37.48 1.21 15.42
C VAL A 480 -38.13 0.22 14.46
N TYR A 481 -38.21 0.61 13.19
CA TYR A 481 -38.78 -0.23 12.14
C TYR A 481 -37.80 -1.32 11.69
N VAL A 482 -38.31 -2.50 11.38
CA VAL A 482 -37.50 -3.63 10.91
C VAL A 482 -37.74 -3.87 9.42
N PHE A 483 -36.67 -4.05 8.67
CA PHE A 483 -36.69 -4.35 7.25
C PHE A 483 -35.93 -5.62 6.94
N SER A 484 -36.48 -6.42 6.03
CA SER A 484 -35.75 -7.47 5.33
C SER A 484 -35.28 -6.95 3.98
N ASP A 485 -34.08 -7.33 3.57
CA ASP A 485 -33.51 -6.86 2.30
C ASP A 485 -34.41 -7.15 1.08
N ALA A 486 -35.02 -6.12 0.51
CA ALA A 486 -35.97 -6.24 -0.60
C ALA A 486 -35.36 -6.88 -1.88
N PRO A 487 -34.14 -6.51 -2.32
CA PRO A 487 -33.41 -7.23 -3.37
C PRO A 487 -33.35 -8.75 -3.12
N HIS A 488 -33.02 -9.17 -1.89
CA HIS A 488 -33.03 -10.58 -1.49
C HIS A 488 -34.41 -11.23 -1.49
N LEU A 489 -35.46 -10.53 -1.08
CA LEU A 489 -36.83 -11.07 -1.14
C LEU A 489 -37.28 -11.36 -2.57
N ILE A 490 -36.97 -10.46 -3.52
CA ILE A 490 -37.26 -10.68 -4.96
C ILE A 490 -36.51 -11.90 -5.49
N LYS A 491 -35.22 -12.03 -5.12
CA LYS A 491 -34.40 -13.21 -5.45
C LYS A 491 -35.04 -14.50 -4.91
N CYS A 492 -35.51 -14.49 -3.66
CA CYS A 492 -36.18 -15.64 -3.04
C CYS A 492 -37.49 -16.00 -3.75
N ALA A 493 -38.32 -15.00 -4.09
CA ALA A 493 -39.55 -15.21 -4.84
C ALA A 493 -39.29 -15.84 -6.22
N ARG A 494 -38.27 -15.36 -6.95
CA ARG A 494 -37.84 -15.95 -8.22
C ARG A 494 -37.38 -17.39 -8.04
N ASN A 495 -36.50 -17.63 -7.06
CA ASN A 495 -35.96 -18.97 -6.81
C ASN A 495 -37.08 -19.96 -6.45
N ARG A 496 -38.08 -19.52 -5.68
CA ARG A 496 -39.26 -20.31 -5.31
C ARG A 496 -40.09 -20.67 -6.54
N LEU A 497 -40.44 -19.70 -7.37
CA LEU A 497 -41.19 -19.93 -8.61
C LEU A 497 -40.43 -20.87 -9.57
N HIS A 498 -39.13 -20.65 -9.74
CA HIS A 498 -38.29 -21.51 -10.58
C HIS A 498 -38.20 -22.95 -10.05
N ALA A 499 -38.18 -23.15 -8.73
CA ALA A 499 -38.10 -24.47 -8.10
C ALA A 499 -39.42 -25.25 -8.15
N GLN A 500 -40.54 -24.58 -7.85
CA GLN A 500 -41.87 -25.21 -7.82
C GLN A 500 -42.54 -25.28 -9.20
N LYS A 501 -42.02 -24.53 -10.18
CA LYS A 501 -42.52 -24.37 -11.55
C LYS A 501 -43.90 -23.71 -11.66
N VAL A 502 -44.75 -23.85 -10.67
CA VAL A 502 -46.09 -23.25 -10.61
C VAL A 502 -46.34 -22.65 -9.23
N LEU A 503 -46.87 -21.44 -9.20
CA LEU A 503 -47.43 -20.81 -8.00
C LEU A 503 -48.91 -20.48 -8.26
N THR A 504 -49.77 -20.57 -7.26
CA THR A 504 -51.22 -20.32 -7.44
C THR A 504 -51.60 -19.05 -6.69
N THR A 505 -51.77 -17.94 -7.42
CA THR A 505 -52.15 -16.62 -6.88
C THR A 505 -53.67 -16.45 -6.87
N PRO A 506 -54.22 -15.42 -6.20
CA PRO A 506 -55.66 -15.13 -6.24
C PRO A 506 -56.25 -14.95 -7.65
N LYS A 507 -55.43 -14.53 -8.63
CA LYS A 507 -55.86 -14.38 -10.03
C LYS A 507 -55.71 -15.63 -10.89
N GLY A 508 -55.01 -16.65 -10.40
CA GLY A 508 -54.75 -17.87 -11.16
C GLY A 508 -53.31 -18.38 -11.03
N LYS A 509 -52.96 -19.34 -11.88
CA LYS A 509 -51.70 -20.07 -11.83
C LYS A 509 -50.59 -19.33 -12.60
N VAL A 510 -49.45 -19.17 -11.95
CA VAL A 510 -48.24 -18.55 -12.50
C VAL A 510 -47.27 -19.66 -12.86
N HIS A 511 -47.05 -19.87 -14.15
CA HIS A 511 -46.16 -20.91 -14.67
C HIS A 511 -44.78 -20.35 -15.02
N TRP A 512 -43.72 -21.06 -14.60
CA TRP A 512 -42.35 -20.73 -15.03
C TRP A 512 -42.16 -20.96 -16.54
N ALA A 513 -42.84 -21.98 -17.09
CA ALA A 513 -42.81 -22.32 -18.51
C ALA A 513 -43.22 -21.17 -19.44
N HIS A 514 -44.02 -20.20 -18.96
CA HIS A 514 -44.34 -19.00 -19.72
C HIS A 514 -43.09 -18.15 -20.00
N TYR A 515 -42.16 -18.06 -19.03
CA TYR A 515 -40.89 -17.35 -19.22
C TYR A 515 -39.93 -18.12 -20.14
N ASP A 516 -39.92 -19.46 -20.06
CA ASP A 516 -39.16 -20.31 -20.98
C ASP A 516 -39.64 -20.12 -22.43
N THR A 517 -40.96 -20.21 -22.65
CA THR A 517 -41.58 -20.06 -23.97
C THR A 517 -41.36 -18.67 -24.53
N LEU A 518 -41.53 -17.63 -23.70
CA LEU A 518 -41.23 -16.24 -24.07
C LEU A 518 -39.79 -16.09 -24.58
N PHE A 519 -38.82 -16.66 -23.86
CA PHE A 519 -37.41 -16.55 -24.23
C PHE A 519 -37.12 -17.26 -25.56
N VAL A 520 -37.62 -18.49 -25.74
CA VAL A 520 -37.41 -19.25 -26.98
C VAL A 520 -37.99 -18.54 -28.19
N GLU A 521 -39.19 -17.96 -28.06
CA GLU A 521 -39.86 -17.27 -29.16
C GLU A 521 -39.24 -15.91 -29.46
N ASP A 522 -38.82 -15.17 -28.41
CA ASP A 522 -38.12 -13.90 -28.60
C ASP A 522 -36.71 -14.07 -29.17
N GLU A 523 -36.07 -15.22 -28.92
CA GLU A 523 -34.76 -15.54 -29.47
C GLU A 523 -34.77 -15.80 -30.99
N LYS A 524 -35.92 -16.19 -31.56
CA LYS A 524 -36.08 -16.32 -33.02
C LYS A 524 -35.98 -14.97 -33.74
N ASN A 525 -36.24 -13.86 -33.05
CA ASN A 525 -36.11 -12.54 -33.64
C ASN A 525 -34.64 -12.09 -33.68
N PRO A 526 -34.22 -11.39 -34.74
CA PRO A 526 -32.88 -10.78 -34.82
C PRO A 526 -32.62 -9.89 -33.60
N ALA A 527 -31.36 -9.82 -33.15
CA ALA A 527 -30.98 -9.20 -31.88
C ALA A 527 -31.54 -7.77 -31.65
N TYR A 528 -31.68 -6.96 -32.71
CA TYR A 528 -32.20 -5.58 -32.63
C TYR A 528 -33.73 -5.48 -32.62
N LEU A 529 -34.44 -6.58 -32.89
CA LEU A 529 -35.91 -6.66 -33.00
C LEU A 529 -36.53 -7.51 -31.89
N LYS A 530 -35.73 -7.96 -30.91
CA LYS A 530 -36.23 -8.66 -29.72
C LYS A 530 -37.12 -7.76 -28.89
N VAL A 531 -38.27 -8.28 -28.45
CA VAL A 531 -39.22 -7.59 -27.58
C VAL A 531 -38.66 -7.48 -26.16
N CYS A 532 -37.93 -8.52 -25.73
CA CYS A 532 -37.32 -8.63 -24.41
C CYS A 532 -35.79 -8.78 -24.52
N PRO A 533 -35.04 -7.77 -25.04
CA PRO A 533 -33.62 -7.91 -25.34
C PRO A 533 -32.73 -8.14 -24.12
N LYS A 534 -33.23 -7.85 -22.91
CA LYS A 534 -32.52 -8.06 -21.63
C LYS A 534 -32.71 -9.48 -21.07
N LEU A 535 -33.66 -10.25 -21.60
CA LEU A 535 -33.92 -11.62 -21.18
C LEU A 535 -32.95 -12.55 -21.92
N THR A 536 -32.09 -13.24 -21.19
CA THR A 536 -31.15 -14.22 -21.75
C THR A 536 -31.35 -15.57 -21.09
N TYR A 537 -30.71 -16.60 -21.64
CA TYR A 537 -30.75 -17.96 -21.08
C TYR A 537 -30.40 -18.00 -19.58
N ALA A 538 -29.46 -17.16 -19.13
CA ALA A 538 -29.01 -17.11 -17.74
C ALA A 538 -30.10 -16.64 -16.73
N GLN A 539 -31.09 -15.85 -17.17
CA GLN A 539 -32.21 -15.41 -16.33
C GLN A 539 -33.25 -16.51 -16.15
N VAL A 540 -33.51 -17.24 -17.23
CA VAL A 540 -34.56 -18.26 -17.34
C VAL A 540 -34.09 -19.60 -16.76
N ASN A 541 -32.85 -19.98 -17.06
CA ASN A 541 -32.21 -21.22 -16.61
C ASN A 541 -30.94 -20.93 -15.79
N PRO A 542 -31.08 -20.33 -14.58
CA PRO A 542 -29.95 -19.94 -13.76
C PRO A 542 -29.26 -21.15 -13.11
N THR A 543 -27.93 -21.24 -13.25
CA THR A 543 -27.08 -22.14 -12.44
C THR A 543 -27.10 -21.72 -10.96
N ASN A 544 -26.59 -22.57 -10.06
CA ASN A 544 -26.59 -22.26 -8.62
C ASN A 544 -25.88 -20.95 -8.27
N THR A 545 -24.80 -20.59 -8.96
CA THR A 545 -24.11 -19.30 -8.77
C THR A 545 -24.91 -18.13 -9.31
N LEU A 546 -25.61 -18.31 -10.44
CA LEU A 546 -26.47 -17.28 -11.05
C LEU A 546 -27.77 -17.06 -10.27
N LYS A 547 -28.25 -18.07 -9.52
CA LYS A 547 -29.40 -17.94 -8.61
C LYS A 547 -29.17 -16.89 -7.52
N MET A 548 -27.92 -16.61 -7.17
CA MET A 548 -27.55 -15.59 -6.18
C MET A 548 -27.56 -14.15 -6.73
N ARG A 549 -27.53 -13.97 -8.06
CA ARG A 549 -27.48 -12.64 -8.68
C ARG A 549 -28.85 -11.99 -8.72
N VAL A 550 -29.07 -10.99 -7.88
CA VAL A 550 -30.34 -10.25 -7.80
C VAL A 550 -30.71 -9.58 -9.13
N LYS A 551 -29.73 -9.02 -9.86
CA LYS A 551 -29.94 -8.42 -11.18
C LYS A 551 -30.74 -9.33 -12.13
N LEU A 552 -30.39 -10.62 -12.16
CA LEU A 552 -31.08 -11.58 -13.03
C LEU A 552 -32.53 -11.80 -12.59
N ALA A 553 -32.77 -11.88 -11.28
CA ALA A 553 -34.13 -12.01 -10.74
C ALA A 553 -35.01 -10.78 -11.06
N THR A 554 -34.47 -9.58 -10.88
CA THR A 554 -35.20 -8.33 -11.19
C THR A 554 -35.51 -8.17 -12.68
N GLN A 555 -34.66 -8.72 -13.57
CA GLN A 555 -34.91 -8.68 -15.01
C GLN A 555 -36.03 -9.64 -15.44
N VAL A 556 -36.17 -10.79 -14.78
CA VAL A 556 -37.32 -11.70 -15.00
C VAL A 556 -38.61 -11.02 -14.59
N PHE A 557 -38.64 -10.40 -13.40
CA PHE A 557 -39.79 -9.66 -12.91
C PHE A 557 -39.79 -8.20 -13.34
N SER A 558 -39.61 -7.95 -14.64
CA SER A 558 -39.57 -6.61 -15.20
C SER A 558 -40.84 -6.27 -15.97
N HIS A 559 -41.18 -4.98 -16.05
CA HIS A 559 -42.28 -4.49 -16.88
C HIS A 559 -42.16 -4.92 -18.35
N SER A 560 -40.93 -4.92 -18.90
CA SER A 560 -40.69 -5.38 -20.28
C SER A 560 -41.06 -6.84 -20.49
N VAL A 561 -40.78 -7.72 -19.51
CA VAL A 561 -41.13 -9.15 -19.61
C VAL A 561 -42.64 -9.34 -19.52
N ALA A 562 -43.33 -8.59 -18.64
CA ALA A 562 -44.79 -8.61 -18.56
C ALA A 562 -45.42 -8.20 -19.91
N LYS A 563 -44.92 -7.13 -20.54
CA LYS A 563 -45.36 -6.70 -21.87
C LYS A 563 -44.97 -7.65 -22.99
N GLY A 564 -43.83 -8.32 -22.88
CA GLY A 564 -43.43 -9.40 -23.78
C GLY A 564 -44.42 -10.57 -23.75
N LEU A 565 -44.82 -11.01 -22.56
CA LEU A 565 -45.84 -12.06 -22.40
C LEU A 565 -47.18 -11.68 -23.03
N GLU A 566 -47.66 -10.45 -22.81
CA GLU A 566 -48.88 -9.94 -23.45
C GLU A 566 -48.75 -9.91 -24.99
N PHE A 567 -47.61 -9.44 -25.50
CA PHE A 567 -47.35 -9.33 -26.93
C PHE A 567 -47.40 -10.69 -27.63
N TYR A 568 -46.68 -11.70 -27.11
CA TYR A 568 -46.68 -13.03 -27.73
C TYR A 568 -47.99 -13.79 -27.50
N SER A 569 -48.68 -13.54 -26.38
CA SER A 569 -50.03 -14.08 -26.16
C SER A 569 -51.02 -13.55 -27.18
N SER A 570 -50.96 -12.24 -27.51
CA SER A 570 -51.83 -11.63 -28.54
C SER A 570 -51.62 -12.20 -29.95
N ARG A 571 -50.46 -12.83 -30.20
CA ARG A 571 -50.10 -13.51 -31.45
C ARG A 571 -50.42 -15.01 -31.44
N ALA A 572 -51.14 -15.48 -30.41
CA ALA A 572 -51.55 -16.88 -30.25
C ALA A 572 -50.38 -17.88 -30.32
N VAL A 573 -49.22 -17.51 -29.77
CA VAL A 573 -48.06 -18.41 -29.66
C VAL A 573 -48.41 -19.64 -28.80
N PRO A 574 -48.10 -20.86 -29.27
CA PRO A 574 -48.32 -22.09 -28.49
C PRO A 574 -47.64 -22.02 -27.12
N GLY A 575 -48.39 -22.32 -26.06
CA GLY A 575 -47.87 -22.29 -24.67
C GLY A 575 -48.00 -20.95 -23.95
N LEU A 576 -48.52 -19.91 -24.61
CA LEU A 576 -48.79 -18.58 -24.01
C LEU A 576 -50.28 -18.17 -24.02
N HIS A 577 -51.19 -19.15 -23.98
CA HIS A 577 -52.63 -18.90 -24.01
C HIS A 577 -53.22 -18.48 -22.65
N ASP A 578 -52.67 -18.96 -21.52
CA ASP A 578 -53.13 -18.64 -20.16
C ASP A 578 -52.09 -17.85 -19.35
N VAL A 579 -51.61 -16.74 -19.90
CA VAL A 579 -50.52 -15.95 -19.28
C VAL A 579 -51.02 -14.86 -18.33
N THR A 580 -52.33 -14.64 -18.23
CA THR A 580 -52.92 -13.48 -17.53
C THR A 580 -52.45 -13.37 -16.07
N ALA A 581 -52.46 -14.49 -15.34
CA ALA A 581 -51.97 -14.54 -13.96
C ALA A 581 -50.44 -14.32 -13.89
N THR A 582 -49.66 -14.87 -14.82
CA THR A 582 -48.21 -14.63 -14.86
C THR A 582 -47.90 -13.17 -15.13
N VAL A 583 -48.56 -12.53 -16.10
CA VAL A 583 -48.39 -11.10 -16.43
C VAL A 583 -48.69 -10.23 -15.21
N ASP A 584 -49.82 -10.45 -14.54
CA ASP A 584 -50.20 -9.71 -13.34
C ASP A 584 -49.19 -9.90 -12.20
N PHE A 585 -48.72 -11.14 -11.98
CA PHE A 585 -47.68 -11.43 -11.00
C PHE A 585 -46.36 -10.71 -11.33
N THR A 586 -45.88 -10.80 -12.57
CA THR A 586 -44.64 -10.12 -13.03
C THR A 586 -44.77 -8.60 -12.83
N GLN A 587 -45.91 -8.01 -13.21
CA GLN A 587 -46.14 -6.58 -13.10
C GLN A 587 -46.23 -6.10 -11.65
N ARG A 588 -46.88 -6.87 -10.76
CA ARG A 588 -46.94 -6.59 -9.32
C ARG A 588 -45.56 -6.64 -8.69
N MET A 589 -44.80 -7.71 -8.96
CA MET A 589 -43.43 -7.86 -8.44
C MET A 589 -42.51 -6.73 -8.91
N ASN A 590 -42.61 -6.31 -10.18
CA ASN A 590 -41.89 -5.13 -10.69
C ASN A 590 -42.27 -3.88 -9.90
N SER A 591 -43.56 -3.58 -9.82
CA SER A 591 -44.07 -2.34 -9.20
C SER A 591 -43.73 -2.29 -7.70
N LEU A 592 -43.85 -3.42 -7.00
CA LEU A 592 -43.47 -3.58 -5.61
C LEU A 592 -41.97 -3.34 -5.41
N PHE A 593 -41.12 -3.94 -6.24
CA PHE A 593 -39.68 -3.76 -6.12
C PHE A 593 -39.25 -2.32 -6.41
N ASP A 594 -39.85 -1.69 -7.43
CA ASP A 594 -39.58 -0.28 -7.75
C ASP A 594 -39.96 0.62 -6.56
N ALA A 595 -41.13 0.42 -5.95
CA ALA A 595 -41.57 1.16 -4.77
C ALA A 595 -40.64 0.94 -3.55
N LEU A 596 -40.11 -0.27 -3.37
CA LEU A 596 -39.17 -0.60 -2.29
C LEU A 596 -37.71 -0.20 -2.58
N ASN A 597 -37.38 0.24 -3.80
CA ASN A 597 -35.99 0.53 -4.20
C ASN A 597 -35.85 1.85 -4.98
N ARG A 598 -36.57 2.90 -4.57
CA ARG A 598 -36.43 4.24 -5.16
C ARG A 598 -35.10 4.87 -4.77
N GLN A 599 -34.28 5.22 -5.77
CA GLN A 599 -32.92 5.76 -5.56
C GLN A 599 -32.77 7.23 -5.99
N VAL A 600 -33.71 7.75 -6.79
CA VAL A 600 -33.63 9.09 -7.37
C VAL A 600 -34.67 10.00 -6.74
N PRO A 601 -34.34 11.24 -6.35
CA PRO A 601 -35.28 12.19 -5.73
C PRO A 601 -36.60 12.40 -6.49
N LYS A 602 -36.55 12.39 -7.82
CA LYS A 602 -37.74 12.53 -8.67
C LYS A 602 -38.77 11.42 -8.47
N GLU A 603 -38.29 10.21 -8.19
CA GLU A 603 -39.09 9.01 -7.99
C GLU A 603 -39.26 8.66 -6.51
N GLY A 604 -38.72 9.45 -5.59
CA GLY A 604 -38.85 9.20 -4.15
C GLY A 604 -40.32 9.23 -3.71
N LEU A 605 -40.62 8.50 -2.64
CA LEU A 605 -41.94 8.46 -2.04
C LEU A 605 -42.30 9.84 -1.52
N LYS A 606 -43.43 10.37 -1.95
CA LYS A 606 -44.01 11.67 -1.52
C LYS A 606 -45.42 11.45 -0.99
N ARG A 607 -45.94 12.43 -0.26
CA ARG A 607 -47.32 12.41 0.24
C ARG A 607 -48.30 12.16 -0.92
N GLY A 608 -49.17 11.16 -0.77
CA GLY A 608 -50.16 10.77 -1.78
C GLY A 608 -49.59 10.22 -3.08
N CYS A 609 -48.32 9.79 -3.13
CA CYS A 609 -47.75 9.22 -4.36
C CYS A 609 -48.30 7.82 -4.67
N LYS A 610 -48.23 7.43 -5.96
CA LYS A 610 -48.66 6.11 -6.42
C LYS A 610 -47.96 4.96 -5.70
N ASP A 611 -46.70 5.12 -5.30
CA ASP A 611 -45.94 4.06 -4.65
C ASP A 611 -46.55 3.64 -3.30
N PHE A 612 -47.18 4.56 -2.53
CA PHE A 612 -47.94 4.19 -1.33
C PHE A 612 -49.09 3.24 -1.66
N SER A 613 -49.88 3.56 -2.68
CA SER A 613 -50.99 2.69 -3.13
C SER A 613 -50.50 1.34 -3.65
N VAL A 614 -49.31 1.30 -4.27
CA VAL A 614 -48.69 0.05 -4.73
C VAL A 614 -48.30 -0.81 -3.54
N LEU A 615 -47.69 -0.23 -2.50
CA LEU A 615 -47.31 -0.94 -1.29
C LEU A 615 -48.54 -1.48 -0.53
N GLU A 616 -49.57 -0.66 -0.32
CA GLU A 616 -50.82 -1.07 0.33
C GLU A 616 -51.54 -2.18 -0.44
N SER A 617 -51.69 -2.02 -1.76
CA SER A 617 -52.33 -3.04 -2.60
C SER A 617 -51.52 -4.33 -2.68
N SER A 618 -50.18 -4.25 -2.66
CA SER A 618 -49.30 -5.42 -2.62
C SER A 618 -49.37 -6.15 -1.29
N LEU A 619 -49.48 -5.41 -0.17
CA LEU A 619 -49.67 -5.99 1.16
C LEU A 619 -51.00 -6.75 1.24
N LYS A 620 -52.09 -6.12 0.78
CA LYS A 620 -53.41 -6.76 0.73
C LYS A 620 -53.38 -8.02 -0.13
N TRP A 621 -52.80 -7.93 -1.32
CA TRP A 621 -52.65 -9.07 -2.22
C TRP A 621 -51.84 -10.22 -1.60
N LEU A 622 -50.73 -9.92 -0.92
CA LEU A 622 -49.92 -10.93 -0.24
C LEU A 622 -50.71 -11.64 0.88
N ASN A 623 -51.49 -10.88 1.65
CA ASN A 623 -52.33 -11.41 2.72
C ASN A 623 -53.46 -12.28 2.18
N GLU A 624 -54.15 -11.84 1.13
CA GLU A 624 -55.17 -12.64 0.43
C GLU A 624 -54.58 -13.94 -0.13
N TRP A 625 -53.37 -13.86 -0.69
CA TRP A 625 -52.67 -15.02 -1.23
C TRP A 625 -52.28 -16.03 -0.15
N GLU A 626 -51.76 -15.58 1.00
CA GLU A 626 -51.48 -16.48 2.13
C GLU A 626 -52.76 -17.03 2.76
N GLN A 627 -53.83 -16.25 2.84
CA GLN A 627 -55.13 -16.70 3.37
C GLN A 627 -55.67 -17.89 2.57
N MET A 628 -55.44 -17.96 1.25
CA MET A 628 -55.81 -19.14 0.46
C MET A 628 -55.09 -20.43 0.91
N VAL A 629 -53.87 -20.32 1.47
CA VAL A 629 -53.15 -21.46 2.04
C VAL A 629 -53.78 -21.87 3.37
N VAL A 630 -54.08 -20.89 4.23
CA VAL A 630 -54.70 -21.10 5.55
C VAL A 630 -56.10 -21.72 5.40
N ASP A 631 -56.87 -21.26 4.41
CA ASP A 631 -58.19 -21.79 4.06
C ASP A 631 -58.12 -23.19 3.41
N GLY A 632 -56.94 -23.74 3.14
CA GLY A 632 -56.74 -25.02 2.47
C GLY A 632 -57.10 -25.04 0.98
N LYS A 633 -57.31 -23.87 0.34
CA LYS A 633 -57.64 -23.75 -1.09
C LYS A 633 -56.45 -24.06 -1.99
N ILE A 634 -55.23 -23.81 -1.51
CA ILE A 634 -53.98 -24.12 -2.22
C ILE A 634 -52.98 -24.80 -1.29
N PRO A 635 -52.11 -25.69 -1.81
CA PRO A 635 -51.07 -26.29 -1.00
C PRO A 635 -49.95 -25.28 -0.70
N ASN A 636 -49.27 -25.44 0.43
CA ASN A 636 -48.13 -24.60 0.83
C ASN A 636 -46.99 -24.58 -0.22
N THR A 637 -46.83 -25.65 -0.99
CA THR A 637 -45.87 -25.72 -2.12
C THR A 637 -46.17 -24.70 -3.23
N SER A 638 -47.43 -24.33 -3.42
CA SER A 638 -47.89 -23.36 -4.43
C SER A 638 -47.85 -21.90 -3.96
N PHE A 639 -47.33 -21.64 -2.76
CA PHE A 639 -47.11 -20.31 -2.18
C PHE A 639 -45.62 -19.99 -2.04
N LEU A 640 -45.31 -18.74 -1.69
CA LEU A 640 -43.98 -18.33 -1.25
C LEU A 640 -43.55 -19.12 -0.02
N THR A 641 -42.25 -19.19 0.25
CA THR A 641 -41.78 -19.75 1.53
C THR A 641 -42.19 -18.81 2.67
N GLN A 642 -42.54 -19.35 3.84
CA GLN A 642 -42.96 -18.53 5.00
C GLN A 642 -42.00 -17.37 5.28
N SER A 643 -40.69 -17.63 5.39
CA SER A 643 -39.68 -16.58 5.62
C SER A 643 -39.66 -15.47 4.55
N THR A 644 -40.04 -15.78 3.31
CA THR A 644 -40.10 -14.79 2.22
C THR A 644 -41.38 -13.96 2.32
N ALA A 645 -42.52 -14.61 2.60
CA ALA A 645 -43.79 -13.92 2.81
C ALA A 645 -43.75 -13.00 4.05
N ASP A 646 -43.27 -13.51 5.18
CA ASP A 646 -43.06 -12.74 6.42
C ASP A 646 -42.13 -11.55 6.17
N GLY A 647 -41.05 -11.79 5.40
CA GLY A 647 -40.10 -10.75 5.00
C GLY A 647 -40.75 -9.65 4.17
N PHE A 648 -41.55 -10.00 3.15
CA PHE A 648 -42.28 -9.01 2.37
C PHE A 648 -43.28 -8.24 3.23
N ARG A 649 -44.06 -8.92 4.07
CA ARG A 649 -45.06 -8.29 4.94
C ARG A 649 -44.43 -7.25 5.86
N VAL A 650 -43.40 -7.63 6.61
CA VAL A 650 -42.69 -6.73 7.53
C VAL A 650 -42.06 -5.57 6.77
N THR A 651 -41.35 -5.83 5.68
CA THR A 651 -40.69 -4.78 4.87
C THR A 651 -41.70 -3.79 4.27
N ILE A 652 -42.85 -4.26 3.76
CA ILE A 652 -43.89 -3.39 3.19
C ILE A 652 -44.53 -2.53 4.28
N MET A 653 -44.90 -3.13 5.42
CA MET A 653 -45.48 -2.40 6.55
C MET A 653 -44.50 -1.37 7.10
N SER A 654 -43.22 -1.72 7.24
CA SER A 654 -42.17 -0.80 7.68
C SER A 654 -41.91 0.31 6.67
N ALA A 655 -41.93 0.02 5.36
CA ALA A 655 -41.78 1.04 4.34
C ALA A 655 -42.93 2.07 4.40
N LEU A 656 -44.17 1.60 4.59
CA LEU A 656 -45.34 2.46 4.78
C LEU A 656 -45.23 3.31 6.05
N GLY A 657 -44.99 2.67 7.21
CA GLY A 657 -44.91 3.34 8.50
C GLY A 657 -43.77 4.36 8.56
N LEU A 658 -42.54 3.92 8.31
CA LEU A 658 -41.36 4.80 8.37
C LEU A 658 -41.44 5.94 7.35
N SER A 659 -41.92 5.68 6.13
CA SER A 659 -42.04 6.76 5.15
C SER A 659 -43.06 7.81 5.58
N ASN A 660 -44.17 7.41 6.22
CA ASN A 660 -45.14 8.36 6.77
C ASN A 660 -44.53 9.17 7.92
N ASP A 661 -43.85 8.53 8.86
CA ASP A 661 -43.22 9.21 10.00
C ASP A 661 -42.15 10.21 9.51
N LEU A 662 -41.29 9.80 8.58
CA LEU A 662 -40.27 10.69 8.00
C LEU A 662 -40.89 11.89 7.26
N LEU A 663 -41.95 11.67 6.47
CA LEU A 663 -42.61 12.73 5.70
C LEU A 663 -43.44 13.68 6.57
N ASN A 664 -44.08 13.17 7.63
CA ASN A 664 -45.05 13.92 8.43
C ASN A 664 -44.43 14.51 9.70
N GLU A 665 -43.61 13.75 10.42
CA GLU A 665 -43.03 14.15 11.71
C GLU A 665 -41.62 14.74 11.53
N CYS A 666 -40.78 14.15 10.67
CA CYS A 666 -39.39 14.59 10.49
C CYS A 666 -39.19 15.62 9.37
N GLY A 667 -40.26 16.03 8.68
CA GLY A 667 -40.23 17.09 7.65
C GLY A 667 -39.57 16.70 6.32
N PHE A 668 -39.47 15.40 5.98
CA PHE A 668 -38.95 14.98 4.68
C PHE A 668 -39.87 15.39 3.54
N THR A 669 -39.30 15.94 2.46
CA THR A 669 -40.05 16.23 1.22
C THR A 669 -40.30 14.96 0.41
N TYR A 670 -39.35 14.03 0.45
CA TYR A 670 -39.43 12.73 -0.20
C TYR A 670 -38.58 11.70 0.54
N VAL A 671 -38.92 10.42 0.39
CA VAL A 671 -38.19 9.29 0.99
C VAL A 671 -37.63 8.38 -0.10
N LEU A 672 -36.36 8.01 0.02
CA LEU A 672 -35.68 7.10 -0.89
C LEU A 672 -35.64 5.70 -0.28
N THR A 673 -36.59 4.84 -0.65
CA THR A 673 -36.71 3.46 -0.14
C THR A 673 -35.50 2.59 -0.50
N GLY A 674 -34.75 2.90 -1.55
CA GLY A 674 -33.43 2.31 -1.83
C GLY A 674 -32.34 2.62 -0.79
N LYS A 675 -32.67 3.40 0.26
CA LYS A 675 -31.86 3.55 1.46
C LYS A 675 -32.18 2.54 2.57
N MET A 676 -33.31 1.85 2.49
CA MET A 676 -33.80 0.87 3.47
C MET A 676 -33.41 -0.59 3.09
N ASN A 677 -32.24 -0.75 2.44
CA ASN A 677 -31.74 -2.03 1.94
C ASN A 677 -30.26 -2.26 2.28
N GLN A 678 -29.76 -3.48 2.06
CA GLN A 678 -28.40 -3.87 2.43
C GLN A 678 -27.33 -3.54 1.38
N ASP A 679 -27.71 -2.99 0.22
CA ASP A 679 -26.78 -2.68 -0.90
C ASP A 679 -25.57 -1.84 -0.47
N VAL A 680 -25.72 -0.95 0.52
CA VAL A 680 -24.59 -0.15 1.02
C VAL A 680 -23.49 -1.02 1.63
N LEU A 681 -23.90 -2.08 2.33
CA LEU A 681 -23.02 -2.98 3.04
C LEU A 681 -22.41 -4.00 2.07
N GLU A 682 -23.18 -4.53 1.12
CA GLU A 682 -22.64 -5.40 0.06
C GLU A 682 -21.59 -4.67 -0.80
N ARG A 683 -21.83 -3.39 -1.14
CA ARG A 683 -20.81 -2.57 -1.82
C ARG A 683 -19.57 -2.39 -0.96
N PHE A 684 -19.72 -2.24 0.35
CA PHE A 684 -18.59 -2.14 1.26
C PHE A 684 -17.80 -3.45 1.32
N PHE A 685 -18.46 -4.61 1.33
CA PHE A 685 -17.81 -5.92 1.21
C PHE A 685 -17.03 -6.04 -0.10
N GLY A 686 -17.62 -5.59 -1.21
CA GLY A 686 -16.93 -5.51 -2.51
C GLY A 686 -15.66 -4.65 -2.45
N ILE A 687 -15.72 -3.50 -1.76
CA ILE A 687 -14.55 -2.61 -1.56
C ILE A 687 -13.48 -3.33 -0.72
N ILE A 688 -13.84 -4.04 0.34
CA ILE A 688 -12.89 -4.82 1.16
C ILE A 688 -12.19 -5.87 0.29
N ARG A 689 -12.95 -6.66 -0.47
CA ARG A 689 -12.39 -7.70 -1.35
C ARG A 689 -11.47 -7.10 -2.41
N GLN A 690 -11.88 -5.98 -3.02
CA GLN A 690 -11.07 -5.27 -4.01
C GLN A 690 -9.79 -4.68 -3.40
N ALA A 691 -9.85 -4.18 -2.15
CA ALA A 691 -8.68 -3.68 -1.43
C ALA A 691 -7.65 -4.80 -1.13
N GLY A 692 -8.09 -6.06 -1.08
CA GLY A 692 -7.24 -7.25 -1.02
C GLY A 692 -6.50 -7.58 -2.32
N GLY A 693 -6.77 -6.87 -3.43
CA GLY A 693 -6.16 -7.13 -4.73
C GLY A 693 -6.56 -8.50 -5.29
N GLN A 694 -5.59 -9.37 -5.55
CA GLN A 694 -5.84 -10.74 -6.00
C GLN A 694 -6.37 -11.67 -4.88
N ASN A 695 -6.32 -11.23 -3.62
CA ASN A 695 -6.84 -12.00 -2.49
C ASN A 695 -8.34 -11.69 -2.27
N GLU A 696 -9.19 -12.22 -3.15
CA GLU A 696 -10.64 -11.99 -3.12
C GLU A 696 -11.33 -12.53 -1.86
N HIS A 697 -10.69 -13.49 -1.17
CA HIS A 697 -11.16 -14.07 0.07
C HIS A 697 -10.13 -13.84 1.19
N PRO A 698 -10.11 -12.64 1.79
CA PRO A 698 -9.09 -12.25 2.76
C PRO A 698 -9.12 -13.14 3.99
N ALA A 699 -7.93 -13.41 4.52
CA ALA A 699 -7.76 -14.04 5.83
C ALA A 699 -8.30 -13.13 6.93
N MET A 700 -8.88 -13.71 7.97
CA MET A 700 -9.51 -12.99 9.08
C MET A 700 -8.67 -11.80 9.62
N PRO A 701 -7.37 -11.97 9.95
CA PRO A 701 -6.54 -10.86 10.42
C PRO A 701 -6.32 -9.75 9.38
N THR A 702 -6.19 -10.14 8.10
CA THR A 702 -6.02 -9.19 6.98
C THR A 702 -7.32 -8.42 6.74
N PHE A 703 -8.45 -9.12 6.83
CA PHE A 703 -9.78 -8.55 6.73
C PHE A 703 -10.02 -7.47 7.79
N LEU A 704 -9.70 -7.72 9.07
CA LEU A 704 -9.82 -6.72 10.13
C LEU A 704 -8.94 -5.49 9.83
N GLN A 705 -7.72 -5.70 9.33
CA GLN A 705 -6.84 -4.60 8.95
C GLN A 705 -7.45 -3.75 7.82
N LEU A 706 -8.02 -4.39 6.80
CA LEU A 706 -8.70 -3.70 5.70
C LEU A 706 -9.93 -2.93 6.19
N TYR A 707 -10.74 -3.53 7.05
CA TYR A 707 -11.88 -2.87 7.70
C TYR A 707 -11.45 -1.61 8.46
N ASN A 708 -10.39 -1.70 9.26
CA ASN A 708 -9.89 -0.58 10.06
C ASN A 708 -9.45 0.58 9.17
N MET A 709 -8.69 0.29 8.11
CA MET A 709 -8.25 1.29 7.13
C MET A 709 -9.44 1.96 6.44
N LEU A 710 -10.44 1.18 6.02
CA LEU A 710 -11.61 1.69 5.29
C LEU A 710 -12.60 2.45 6.19
N SER A 711 -12.72 2.06 7.46
CA SER A 711 -13.56 2.75 8.45
C SER A 711 -13.04 4.16 8.72
N VAL A 712 -11.72 4.30 8.88
CA VAL A 712 -11.06 5.60 9.00
C VAL A 712 -11.14 6.40 7.71
N TYR A 713 -10.93 5.76 6.56
CA TYR A 713 -11.11 6.42 5.27
C TYR A 713 -12.51 7.03 5.13
N SER A 714 -13.57 6.33 5.55
CA SER A 714 -14.94 6.84 5.53
C SER A 714 -15.16 8.06 6.42
N LEU A 715 -14.48 8.11 7.57
CA LEU A 715 -14.53 9.29 8.45
C LEU A 715 -13.80 10.49 7.85
N LEU A 716 -12.59 10.27 7.33
CA LEU A 716 -11.70 11.32 6.83
C LEU A 716 -12.06 11.87 5.45
N LYS A 717 -12.75 11.06 4.63
CA LYS A 717 -13.04 11.43 3.25
C LYS A 717 -13.92 12.69 3.20
N PRO A 718 -13.48 13.74 2.47
CA PRO A 718 -14.30 14.93 2.28
C PRO A 718 -15.54 14.63 1.42
N PRO A 719 -16.65 15.37 1.60
CA PRO A 719 -17.86 15.21 0.79
C PRO A 719 -17.56 15.42 -0.70
N LYS A 720 -18.13 14.58 -1.56
CA LYS A 720 -17.86 14.59 -3.02
C LYS A 720 -18.36 15.86 -3.73
N PHE A 721 -19.44 16.44 -3.24
CA PHE A 721 -20.07 17.66 -3.75
C PHE A 721 -20.86 18.29 -2.60
N GLY A 722 -20.66 19.58 -2.36
CA GLY A 722 -21.48 20.38 -1.45
C GLY A 722 -21.78 21.71 -2.12
N ASN A 723 -23.00 21.88 -2.63
CA ASN A 723 -23.55 23.18 -2.97
C ASN A 723 -24.00 23.90 -1.68
N CYS A 724 -23.08 24.02 -0.73
CA CYS A 724 -23.13 25.08 0.27
C CYS A 724 -21.99 26.03 -0.09
N GLN A 725 -22.26 26.94 -1.01
CA GLN A 725 -21.61 28.25 -0.96
C GLN A 725 -22.12 28.93 0.30
N THR A 726 -21.51 28.64 1.44
CA THR A 726 -21.56 29.51 2.62
C THR A 726 -20.26 29.29 3.36
N GLU A 727 -19.36 30.26 3.12
CA GLU A 727 -18.30 30.71 4.00
C GLU A 727 -17.05 29.80 4.10
N LEU A 728 -16.01 30.23 3.36
CA LEU A 728 -14.61 30.21 3.78
C LEU A 728 -14.28 29.28 4.96
N GLY A 729 -13.81 28.05 4.68
CA GLY A 729 -13.00 27.31 5.68
C GLY A 729 -13.15 25.79 5.80
N GLN A 730 -14.12 25.13 5.17
CA GLN A 730 -14.35 23.69 5.42
C GLN A 730 -14.10 22.77 4.20
N GLU A 731 -12.88 22.80 3.65
CA GLU A 731 -12.36 21.68 2.85
C GLU A 731 -11.37 20.80 3.64
N ALA A 732 -11.19 21.09 4.94
CA ALA A 732 -10.38 20.28 5.83
C ALA A 732 -11.13 18.98 6.21
N PRO A 733 -10.41 17.85 6.37
CA PRO A 733 -10.98 16.68 7.04
C PRO A 733 -11.55 17.11 8.39
N CYS A 734 -12.77 16.65 8.72
CA CYS A 734 -13.47 16.99 9.97
C CYS A 734 -12.71 16.56 11.25
N LEU A 735 -11.61 15.82 11.09
CA LEU A 735 -10.74 15.32 12.15
C LEU A 735 -9.28 15.62 11.79
N THR A 736 -8.55 16.24 12.70
CA THR A 736 -7.09 16.46 12.56
C THR A 736 -6.31 15.14 12.70
N LEU A 737 -5.06 15.14 12.25
CA LEU A 737 -4.20 13.95 12.36
C LEU A 737 -3.85 13.68 13.82
N ALA A 738 -3.67 14.74 14.62
CA ALA A 738 -3.53 14.65 16.06
C ALA A 738 -4.75 14.01 16.73
N GLU A 739 -5.96 14.45 16.41
CA GLU A 739 -7.21 13.87 16.94
C GLU A 739 -7.41 12.42 16.51
N LEU A 740 -7.04 12.09 15.27
CA LEU A 740 -7.10 10.71 14.78
C LEU A 740 -6.10 9.82 15.52
N THR A 741 -4.88 10.31 15.70
CA THR A 741 -3.83 9.56 16.41
C THR A 741 -4.15 9.44 17.91
N SER A 742 -4.75 10.47 18.53
CA SER A 742 -5.23 10.40 19.91
C SER A 742 -6.45 9.50 20.06
N ALA A 743 -7.37 9.52 19.08
CA ALA A 743 -8.54 8.64 19.09
C ALA A 743 -8.15 7.17 19.05
N PHE A 744 -7.10 6.79 18.31
CA PHE A 744 -6.68 5.38 18.20
C PHE A 744 -5.45 5.01 19.05
N LYS A 745 -4.97 5.91 19.91
CA LYS A 745 -3.96 5.59 20.92
C LYS A 745 -4.63 4.88 22.09
N ASP A 746 -4.60 3.55 22.09
CA ASP A 746 -4.72 2.80 23.33
C ASP A 746 -3.49 3.14 24.22
N GLU A 747 -3.72 3.44 25.50
CA GLU A 747 -2.69 3.34 26.54
C GLU A 747 -2.13 1.91 26.50
N SER A 748 -0.93 1.74 25.97
CA SER A 748 -0.37 0.40 25.82
C SER A 748 0.11 -0.12 27.19
N PRO A 749 -0.30 -1.31 27.65
CA PRO A 749 0.41 -2.08 28.67
C PRO A 749 1.69 -2.75 28.08
N GLY A 750 2.19 -2.22 26.95
CA GLY A 750 3.18 -2.88 26.09
C GLY A 750 4.55 -3.06 26.74
N GLN A 751 4.94 -2.18 27.68
CA GLN A 751 6.19 -2.37 28.41
C GLN A 751 6.10 -3.50 29.44
N SER A 752 4.97 -3.64 30.15
CA SER A 752 4.82 -4.66 31.20
C SER A 752 4.77 -6.08 30.61
N LYS A 753 4.02 -6.30 29.53
CA LYS A 753 3.93 -7.65 28.91
C LYS A 753 5.21 -8.08 28.19
N LEU A 754 5.96 -7.14 27.61
CA LEU A 754 7.28 -7.43 27.03
C LEU A 754 8.31 -7.74 28.12
N GLN A 755 8.25 -7.08 29.28
CA GLN A 755 9.09 -7.40 30.43
C GLN A 755 8.74 -8.76 31.04
N GLU A 756 7.45 -9.12 31.13
CA GLU A 756 6.99 -10.43 31.60
C GLU A 756 7.47 -11.58 30.70
N LEU A 757 7.36 -11.40 29.37
CA LEU A 757 7.86 -12.37 28.39
C LEU A 757 9.38 -12.48 28.42
N ARG A 758 10.10 -11.36 28.56
CA ARG A 758 11.55 -11.37 28.74
C ARG A 758 11.93 -12.15 30.00
N LYS A 759 11.24 -11.93 31.12
CA LYS A 759 11.40 -12.70 32.36
C LYS A 759 11.17 -14.21 32.18
N ARG A 760 10.14 -14.60 31.42
CA ARG A 760 9.86 -16.02 31.13
C ARG A 760 10.90 -16.64 30.21
N LEU A 761 11.31 -15.94 29.15
CA LEU A 761 12.36 -16.40 28.24
C LEU A 761 13.71 -16.53 28.95
N ASP A 762 14.08 -15.52 29.74
CA ASP A 762 15.29 -15.55 30.57
C ASP A 762 15.22 -16.72 31.57
N GLY A 763 14.03 -17.00 32.12
CA GLY A 763 13.76 -18.17 32.97
C GLY A 763 14.00 -19.52 32.28
N TYR A 764 13.51 -19.70 31.04
CA TYR A 764 13.76 -20.93 30.27
C TYR A 764 15.22 -21.10 29.88
N VAL A 765 15.91 -20.00 29.55
CA VAL A 765 17.35 -20.02 29.26
C VAL A 765 18.17 -20.38 30.50
N SER A 766 17.79 -19.88 31.68
CA SER A 766 18.41 -20.30 32.95
C SER A 766 18.14 -21.77 33.29
N GLU A 767 16.91 -22.27 33.07
CA GLU A 767 16.60 -23.69 33.29
C GLU A 767 17.34 -24.63 32.32
N GLU A 768 17.57 -24.21 31.07
CA GLU A 768 18.41 -24.94 30.11
C GLU A 768 19.90 -24.90 30.50
N LEU A 769 20.41 -23.75 30.95
CA LEU A 769 21.79 -23.62 31.43
C LEU A 769 22.05 -24.45 32.70
N ASP A 770 21.11 -24.48 33.65
CA ASP A 770 21.20 -25.30 34.85
C ASP A 770 21.11 -26.81 34.52
N ARG A 771 20.30 -27.19 33.52
CA ARG A 771 20.28 -28.57 33.01
C ARG A 771 21.61 -28.95 32.38
N VAL A 772 22.18 -28.11 31.50
CA VAL A 772 23.46 -28.41 30.83
C VAL A 772 24.62 -28.41 31.84
N GLY A 773 24.60 -27.55 32.86
CA GLY A 773 25.57 -27.53 33.96
C GLY A 773 25.49 -28.73 34.91
N SER A 774 24.38 -29.46 34.95
CA SER A 774 24.23 -30.70 35.73
C SER A 774 24.70 -31.96 35.00
N TYR A 775 24.98 -31.85 33.69
CA TYR A 775 25.52 -32.94 32.84
C TYR A 775 27.04 -32.84 32.61
N LEU A 776 27.68 -31.76 33.06
CA LEU A 776 29.13 -31.60 33.20
C LEU A 776 29.51 -31.81 34.66
#